data_AF-A0AA36EBD4-F1
#
_entry.id   AF-A0AA36EBD4-F1
#
_cell.length_a   1.000
_cell.length_b   1.000
_cell.length_c   1.000
_cell.angle_alpha   90.00
_cell.angle_beta   90.00
_cell.angle_gamma   90.00
#
_symmetry.space_group_name_H-M   'P 1'
#
loop_
_entity.id
_entity.type
_entity.pdbx_description
1 polymer ?
#
loop_
_entity_poly.entity_id
_entity_poly.type
_entity_poly.pdbx_seq_one_letter_code
_entity_poly.pdbx_strand_id
1 'polypeptide(L)'
;MLLTRKEQQTGKEKETRVKLLLSNQPTRFRHVSRSRSKIQPTCSTVNRFTARIFISGRLIREATAESVSHQTPFVKMTITPKISIDDANLVVHGKTILKNVPENIVLTPGTGSGLITGAFIGATSSNTKSLHVFPVGVLEDLRFMCCFRFKLWWMTQRMGTCGKDIPLETQFMLVESKDNNDNSPTIYTVFLPLLEGQFRAVLQGNDKNELEICLESGDHAVETNQGLSLVYMNAGTNPFEVITQALKAVENHMQTFHHREKKKLPGFIDWFGWCTWDAFYTDVTAEGVEEGLKSLSEGGTPPRFLIIDDGWQQIGNENKDPNIVVQEGAQFANRLTGIKENEKFKKKKDDHPPGLKHVVDEAKEHHNVKYVYVWHALAGYWGGVNPSVAGMEHYDPTLAYPIQSPGVKGNQPDIVMDSLAVHGLGLVHPRKVFNFYNELHAYLASCGVDGVKVDVQNIIETLGAGYGGRVSITRSYVQALEASVAKNFEDNGCIACMCHNTDGLYSAKQTAIIRASDDFYPHDPASHTIHISSVAYNTLFLGEFMQPDWDMFHSLHPAADYHAAARSIGGCAIYVSDKPGNHNFDLLRKLVLPDGSVLRAQLPGRPTLDCLFADPARDGISLLKIWNVNKCTGVVGVFNCQGAGWCKIEKKTRIHDASPGILTGSVQSADVDALTQVAGPDWHGETIVYCQRSGEVIRLPKGVSLPVTLKVLEYELFHFCPLKEVSENISVAPIGLLDMFNSSGAVDEFEVHLASESRVFSDGSTPLSETRPVTATVSLKVRGCGRFGAYSSQLPLRCSVDGLNMEFSYDHASGLLTFVIPVPQEEMYKWCIQIDV
;
A
#
# COMPACT_ATOMS: atom_id res chain seq x y z
N MET A 1 20.74 -23.33 28.07
CA MET A 1 22.11 -23.79 27.78
C MET A 1 22.06 -25.31 27.68
N LEU A 2 22.61 -25.90 26.61
CA LEU A 2 22.43 -27.30 26.12
C LEU A 2 21.17 -27.56 25.26
N LEU A 3 21.19 -27.03 24.04
CA LEU A 3 20.75 -27.69 22.79
C LEU A 3 21.16 -26.79 21.61
N THR A 4 22.46 -26.56 21.51
CA THR A 4 23.12 -25.82 20.42
C THR A 4 24.34 -26.63 20.00
N ARG A 5 24.15 -27.56 19.05
CA ARG A 5 25.22 -28.27 18.31
C ARG A 5 24.58 -29.26 17.33
N LYS A 6 24.04 -28.79 16.19
CA LYS A 6 23.83 -29.67 15.03
C LYS A 6 23.61 -29.00 13.66
N GLU A 7 24.15 -27.80 13.41
CA GLU A 7 23.99 -27.13 12.09
C GLU A 7 25.28 -26.52 11.52
N GLN A 8 26.44 -27.14 11.76
CA GLN A 8 27.72 -26.64 11.23
C GLN A 8 28.56 -27.67 10.46
N GLN A 9 27.98 -28.79 10.01
CA GLN A 9 28.79 -29.86 9.40
C GLN A 9 28.12 -30.59 8.23
N THR A 10 27.67 -29.87 7.20
CA THR A 10 27.38 -30.44 5.87
C THR A 10 27.62 -29.40 4.77
N GLY A 11 28.83 -28.82 4.76
CA GLY A 11 29.26 -27.84 3.76
C GLY A 11 30.65 -28.17 3.24
N LYS A 12 30.87 -29.41 2.79
CA LYS A 12 32.08 -29.88 2.09
C LYS A 12 31.85 -31.33 1.69
N GLU A 13 31.28 -31.53 0.50
CA GLU A 13 31.42 -32.72 -0.37
C GLU A 13 30.22 -32.78 -1.33
N LYS A 14 30.44 -32.33 -2.58
CA LYS A 14 29.95 -32.95 -3.84
C LYS A 14 29.98 -31.93 -4.97
N GLU A 15 31.19 -31.52 -5.34
CA GLU A 15 31.51 -31.31 -6.75
C GLU A 15 31.83 -32.67 -7.38
N THR A 16 31.31 -32.90 -8.60
CA THR A 16 31.83 -33.80 -9.66
C THR A 16 30.82 -34.84 -10.19
N ARG A 17 30.58 -34.75 -11.52
CA ARG A 17 30.06 -35.76 -12.49
C ARG A 17 28.54 -36.05 -12.43
N VAL A 18 27.77 -36.06 -13.53
CA VAL A 18 28.00 -36.59 -14.89
C VAL A 18 27.16 -35.83 -15.95
N LYS A 19 27.74 -35.71 -17.16
CA LYS A 19 27.17 -35.22 -18.43
C LYS A 19 26.72 -36.42 -19.30
N LEU A 20 25.76 -36.15 -20.21
CA LEU A 20 25.33 -36.91 -21.41
C LEU A 20 24.39 -38.13 -21.24
N LEU A 21 23.22 -38.06 -21.90
CA LEU A 21 22.96 -38.77 -23.17
C LEU A 21 21.68 -38.25 -23.87
N LEU A 22 21.69 -38.41 -25.19
CA LEU A 22 20.83 -37.81 -26.21
C LEU A 22 19.63 -38.70 -26.58
N SER A 23 18.62 -38.05 -27.16
CA SER A 23 17.74 -38.49 -28.26
C SER A 23 17.00 -39.83 -28.18
N ASN A 24 15.66 -39.79 -28.29
CA ASN A 24 14.93 -40.44 -29.38
C ASN A 24 13.42 -40.11 -29.33
N GLN A 25 12.93 -39.55 -30.44
CA GLN A 25 11.55 -39.66 -30.95
C GLN A 25 11.59 -40.58 -32.20
N PRO A 26 10.49 -40.92 -32.90
CA PRO A 26 9.05 -40.81 -32.58
C PRO A 26 8.27 -42.12 -32.89
N THR A 27 7.00 -42.21 -32.46
CA THR A 27 6.02 -43.07 -33.16
C THR A 27 4.65 -42.42 -33.28
N ARG A 28 4.19 -42.36 -34.54
CA ARG A 28 2.87 -41.95 -35.03
C ARG A 28 1.77 -42.91 -34.58
N PHE A 29 0.56 -42.39 -34.35
CA PHE A 29 -0.68 -43.10 -34.68
C PHE A 29 -1.67 -42.17 -35.39
N ARG A 30 -2.33 -42.74 -36.42
CA ARG A 30 -3.29 -42.12 -37.34
C ARG A 30 -4.73 -42.25 -36.81
N HIS A 31 -5.53 -41.21 -37.10
CA HIS A 31 -6.95 -41.14 -37.50
C HIS A 31 -7.97 -42.23 -37.12
N VAL A 32 -9.20 -41.79 -36.78
CA VAL A 32 -10.47 -42.09 -37.54
C VAL A 32 -11.66 -41.19 -37.07
N SER A 33 -12.48 -40.78 -38.06
CA SER A 33 -13.88 -40.29 -38.15
C SER A 33 -14.40 -39.13 -37.27
N ARG A 34 -14.82 -37.98 -37.82
CA ARG A 34 -16.06 -37.65 -38.59
C ARG A 34 -17.38 -37.79 -37.81
N SER A 35 -18.03 -36.65 -37.53
CA SER A 35 -19.45 -36.42 -37.84
C SER A 35 -19.77 -34.92 -37.95
N ARG A 36 -20.48 -34.56 -39.02
CA ARG A 36 -21.01 -33.21 -39.31
C ARG A 36 -22.43 -33.10 -38.75
N SER A 37 -22.83 -31.90 -38.33
CA SER A 37 -24.18 -31.38 -38.60
C SER A 37 -24.18 -29.85 -38.59
N LYS A 38 -24.59 -29.28 -39.73
CA LYS A 38 -25.01 -27.88 -39.90
C LYS A 38 -26.43 -27.72 -39.36
N ILE A 39 -26.81 -26.51 -38.93
CA ILE A 39 -28.02 -25.77 -39.36
C ILE A 39 -27.92 -24.31 -38.85
N GLN A 40 -28.41 -23.40 -39.68
CA GLN A 40 -28.31 -21.94 -39.68
C GLN A 40 -29.47 -21.25 -38.90
N PRO A 41 -29.47 -19.90 -38.80
CA PRO A 41 -30.11 -19.13 -37.73
C PRO A 41 -31.51 -18.61 -38.07
N THR A 42 -32.24 -18.16 -37.05
CA THR A 42 -33.41 -17.28 -37.22
C THR A 42 -33.35 -16.08 -36.27
N CYS A 43 -33.53 -14.93 -36.88
CA CYS A 43 -33.77 -13.62 -36.27
C CYS A 43 -35.29 -13.41 -36.21
N SER A 44 -35.84 -12.85 -35.11
CA SER A 44 -36.93 -11.86 -35.16
C SER A 44 -37.43 -11.43 -33.78
N THR A 45 -37.78 -10.14 -33.73
CA THR A 45 -38.89 -9.52 -32.97
C THR A 45 -38.62 -8.90 -31.59
N VAL A 46 -38.27 -7.61 -31.64
CA VAL A 46 -38.99 -6.47 -31.05
C VAL A 46 -40.08 -6.80 -30.01
N ASN A 47 -39.96 -6.27 -28.79
CA ASN A 47 -41.12 -5.73 -28.09
C ASN A 47 -40.73 -4.56 -27.17
N ARG A 48 -41.40 -3.43 -27.39
CA ARG A 48 -41.39 -2.23 -26.54
C ARG A 48 -42.34 -2.45 -25.37
N PHE A 49 -41.96 -1.96 -24.19
CA PHE A 49 -42.93 -1.48 -23.19
C PHE A 49 -42.48 -0.12 -22.64
N THR A 50 -43.36 0.84 -22.79
CA THR A 50 -43.46 2.17 -22.13
C THR A 50 -43.56 2.02 -20.59
N ALA A 51 -43.22 2.98 -19.72
CA ALA A 51 -43.68 4.36 -19.72
C ALA A 51 -43.02 5.23 -18.61
N ARG A 52 -43.11 6.56 -18.83
CA ARG A 52 -43.23 7.70 -17.88
C ARG A 52 -42.00 8.12 -17.07
N ILE A 53 -41.60 9.39 -17.22
CA ILE A 53 -41.73 10.44 -16.17
C ILE A 53 -41.34 11.84 -16.72
N PHE A 54 -42.26 12.78 -16.46
CA PHE A 54 -42.21 14.25 -16.34
C PHE A 54 -41.51 15.19 -17.35
N ILE A 55 -42.36 16.06 -17.91
CA ILE A 55 -42.05 17.35 -18.54
C ILE A 55 -42.14 18.44 -17.45
N SER A 56 -41.17 19.35 -17.42
CA SER A 56 -41.44 20.76 -17.10
C SER A 56 -40.61 21.64 -18.04
N GLY A 57 -41.28 22.48 -18.80
CA GLY A 57 -40.68 23.31 -19.84
C GLY A 57 -40.34 24.71 -19.36
N ARG A 58 -39.40 25.35 -20.06
CA ARG A 58 -39.30 26.81 -20.13
C ARG A 58 -38.83 27.25 -21.53
N LEU A 59 -39.77 27.90 -22.20
CA LEU A 59 -39.69 28.90 -23.27
C LEU A 59 -38.30 29.31 -23.80
N ILE A 60 -38.12 29.16 -25.12
CA ILE A 60 -37.23 29.97 -25.96
C ILE A 60 -38.12 30.65 -27.00
N ARG A 61 -38.02 31.98 -27.11
CA ARG A 61 -38.52 32.77 -28.24
C ARG A 61 -37.33 33.26 -29.04
N GLU A 62 -37.43 33.07 -30.35
CA GLU A 62 -36.53 33.53 -31.40
C GLU A 62 -36.48 35.07 -31.46
N ALA A 63 -35.28 35.61 -31.75
CA ALA A 63 -35.12 36.93 -32.33
C ALA A 63 -34.08 36.84 -33.45
N THR A 64 -34.48 37.37 -34.60
CA THR A 64 -33.86 37.31 -35.92
C THR A 64 -32.61 38.16 -36.06
N ALA A 65 -31.74 37.72 -36.95
CA ALA A 65 -30.44 38.28 -37.29
C ALA A 65 -30.52 39.56 -38.15
N GLU A 66 -29.58 40.48 -37.93
CA GLU A 66 -28.96 41.33 -38.96
C GLU A 66 -27.47 41.47 -38.66
N SER A 67 -26.63 41.03 -39.60
CA SER A 67 -25.19 40.93 -39.49
C SER A 67 -24.49 42.10 -40.20
N VAL A 68 -23.63 42.83 -39.50
CA VAL A 68 -22.62 43.72 -40.09
C VAL A 68 -21.24 43.11 -39.86
N SER A 69 -20.51 42.93 -40.95
CA SER A 69 -19.22 42.26 -41.04
C SER A 69 -18.06 43.11 -40.52
N HIS A 70 -17.35 42.64 -39.49
CA HIS A 70 -15.96 43.01 -39.21
C HIS A 70 -15.12 41.74 -39.07
N GLN A 71 -14.25 41.50 -40.05
CA GLN A 71 -13.27 40.41 -40.03
C GLN A 71 -12.12 40.79 -39.10
N THR A 72 -12.05 40.15 -37.94
CA THR A 72 -10.81 39.96 -37.18
C THR A 72 -10.19 38.61 -37.57
N PRO A 73 -8.87 38.53 -37.77
CA PRO A 73 -8.24 37.29 -38.22
C PRO A 73 -8.32 36.24 -37.10
N PHE A 74 -8.96 35.11 -37.42
CA PHE A 74 -8.91 33.89 -36.60
C PHE A 74 -7.45 33.43 -36.49
N VAL A 75 -6.81 33.73 -35.36
CA VAL A 75 -5.61 33.01 -34.94
C VAL A 75 -6.07 31.59 -34.64
N LYS A 76 -5.68 30.65 -35.50
CA LYS A 76 -5.82 29.22 -35.28
C LYS A 76 -4.93 28.88 -34.08
N MET A 77 -5.47 28.93 -32.87
CA MET A 77 -4.81 28.41 -31.67
C MET A 77 -4.61 26.92 -31.87
N THR A 78 -3.43 26.57 -32.39
CA THR A 78 -3.00 25.19 -32.52
C THR A 78 -2.53 24.80 -31.12
N ILE A 79 -3.31 23.97 -30.42
CA ILE A 79 -2.89 23.41 -29.14
C ILE A 79 -1.72 22.48 -29.48
N THR A 80 -0.48 22.92 -29.25
CA THR A 80 0.68 22.05 -29.38
C THR A 80 0.52 20.92 -28.36
N PRO A 81 0.48 19.64 -28.80
CA PRO A 81 0.39 18.53 -27.87
C PRO A 81 1.60 18.55 -26.93
N LYS A 82 1.36 18.41 -25.64
CA LYS A 82 2.43 18.42 -24.62
C LYS A 82 3.24 17.12 -24.60
N ILE A 83 2.78 16.08 -25.29
CA ILE A 83 3.48 14.80 -25.49
C ILE A 83 3.37 14.47 -26.98
N SER A 84 4.51 14.31 -27.66
CA SER A 84 4.61 14.08 -29.10
C SER A 84 5.78 13.16 -29.44
N ILE A 85 5.76 12.59 -30.65
CA ILE A 85 6.95 12.01 -31.27
C ILE A 85 7.39 12.96 -32.38
N ASP A 86 8.53 13.61 -32.20
CA ASP A 86 9.10 14.60 -33.12
C ASP A 86 10.51 14.15 -33.54
N ASP A 87 10.76 14.01 -34.85
CA ASP A 87 12.03 13.56 -35.41
C ASP A 87 12.57 12.27 -34.74
N ALA A 88 11.70 11.28 -34.56
CA ALA A 88 11.98 10.02 -33.86
C ALA A 88 12.40 10.20 -32.38
N ASN A 89 11.99 11.28 -31.73
CA ASN A 89 12.17 11.48 -30.30
C ASN A 89 10.81 11.58 -29.61
N LEU A 90 10.62 10.89 -28.49
CA LEU A 90 9.49 11.11 -27.61
C LEU A 90 9.75 12.37 -26.79
N VAL A 91 9.00 13.43 -27.08
CA VAL A 91 9.14 14.75 -26.47
C VAL A 91 7.96 15.00 -25.52
N VAL A 92 8.27 15.41 -24.28
CA VAL A 92 7.31 15.73 -23.23
C VAL A 92 7.59 17.14 -22.72
N HIS A 93 6.63 18.04 -22.87
CA HIS A 93 6.77 19.46 -22.50
C HIS A 93 8.04 20.11 -23.11
N GLY A 94 8.37 19.74 -24.35
CA GLY A 94 9.57 20.23 -25.04
C GLY A 94 10.88 19.52 -24.66
N LYS A 95 10.84 18.59 -23.70
CA LYS A 95 12.01 17.82 -23.24
C LYS A 95 12.02 16.44 -23.89
N THR A 96 13.15 16.04 -24.47
CA THR A 96 13.30 14.70 -25.03
C THR A 96 13.43 13.68 -23.92
N ILE A 97 12.51 12.71 -23.87
CA ILE A 97 12.52 11.61 -22.89
C ILE A 97 13.10 10.34 -23.48
N LEU A 98 12.73 9.98 -24.71
CA LEU A 98 13.30 8.83 -25.43
C LEU A 98 13.81 9.28 -26.81
N LYS A 99 14.98 8.79 -27.22
CA LYS A 99 15.56 9.00 -28.55
C LYS A 99 15.37 7.77 -29.43
N ASN A 100 15.46 7.93 -30.75
CA ASN A 100 15.41 6.83 -31.72
C ASN A 100 14.15 5.96 -31.60
N VAL A 101 12.99 6.59 -31.40
CA VAL A 101 11.69 5.92 -31.32
C VAL A 101 11.38 5.23 -32.66
N PRO A 102 11.19 3.89 -32.69
CA PRO A 102 10.91 3.17 -33.93
C PRO A 102 9.56 3.51 -34.55
N GLU A 103 9.44 3.38 -35.88
CA GLU A 103 8.21 3.70 -36.63
C GLU A 103 6.99 2.84 -36.24
N ASN A 104 7.19 1.65 -35.69
CA ASN A 104 6.11 0.76 -35.27
C ASN A 104 5.53 1.12 -33.89
N ILE A 105 6.10 2.12 -33.21
CA ILE A 105 5.57 2.69 -31.97
C ILE A 105 4.50 3.73 -32.31
N VAL A 106 3.35 3.61 -31.67
CA VAL A 106 2.19 4.46 -31.91
C VAL A 106 1.93 5.31 -30.68
N LEU A 107 1.84 6.62 -30.83
CA LEU A 107 1.44 7.53 -29.76
C LEU A 107 0.02 8.04 -30.02
N THR A 108 -0.90 7.73 -29.09
CA THR A 108 -2.31 8.15 -29.19
C THR A 108 -2.64 9.12 -28.04
N PRO A 109 -3.17 10.32 -28.31
CA PRO A 109 -3.58 11.23 -27.24
C PRO A 109 -4.63 10.61 -26.30
N GLY A 110 -4.55 10.86 -25.00
CA GLY A 110 -5.56 10.42 -24.05
C GLY A 110 -6.88 11.15 -24.25
N THR A 111 -8.00 10.42 -24.34
CA THR A 111 -9.35 11.02 -24.46
C THR A 111 -9.95 11.27 -23.07
N GLY A 112 -10.32 12.51 -22.76
CA GLY A 112 -11.00 12.90 -21.52
C GLY A 112 -11.49 14.35 -21.53
N SER A 113 -12.56 14.66 -20.79
CA SER A 113 -13.14 16.01 -20.67
C SER A 113 -12.30 16.91 -19.77
N GLY A 114 -11.16 17.36 -20.27
CA GLY A 114 -10.18 18.21 -19.58
C GLY A 114 -8.87 18.23 -20.37
N LEU A 115 -8.09 19.32 -20.28
CA LEU A 115 -6.86 19.58 -21.06
C LEU A 115 -6.01 18.32 -21.32
N ILE A 116 -5.62 18.11 -22.58
CA ILE A 116 -4.82 16.97 -23.09
C ILE A 116 -3.43 16.97 -22.43
N THR A 117 -3.26 16.30 -21.29
CA THR A 117 -1.96 16.19 -20.58
C THR A 117 -1.32 14.79 -20.66
N GLY A 118 -2.06 13.78 -21.15
CA GLY A 118 -1.58 12.40 -21.22
C GLY A 118 -1.71 11.76 -22.60
N ALA A 119 -0.98 10.67 -22.81
CA ALA A 119 -0.92 9.93 -24.06
C ALA A 119 -0.69 8.43 -23.81
N PHE A 120 -1.15 7.59 -24.74
CA PHE A 120 -0.92 6.16 -24.76
C PHE A 120 0.20 5.82 -25.74
N ILE A 121 1.16 5.02 -25.29
CA ILE A 121 2.13 4.34 -26.16
C ILE A 121 1.54 2.96 -26.50
N GLY A 122 1.48 2.68 -27.80
CA GLY A 122 1.21 1.38 -28.38
C GLY A 122 2.35 0.91 -29.27
N ALA A 123 2.29 -0.34 -29.71
CA ALA A 123 3.25 -0.93 -30.63
C ALA A 123 2.57 -1.95 -31.55
N THR A 124 3.10 -2.08 -32.77
CA THR A 124 2.64 -3.05 -33.77
C THR A 124 3.77 -3.99 -34.19
N SER A 125 3.41 -5.19 -34.65
CA SER A 125 4.30 -6.25 -35.10
C SER A 125 3.74 -6.91 -36.36
N SER A 126 4.61 -7.39 -37.24
CA SER A 126 4.21 -8.20 -38.38
C SER A 126 3.83 -9.64 -37.97
N ASN A 127 4.24 -10.08 -36.79
CA ASN A 127 4.02 -11.44 -36.30
C ASN A 127 2.93 -11.46 -35.23
N THR A 128 2.13 -12.53 -35.21
CA THR A 128 1.17 -12.80 -34.14
C THR A 128 1.83 -13.73 -33.13
N LYS A 129 1.87 -13.33 -31.84
CA LYS A 129 2.48 -14.08 -30.74
C LYS A 129 1.75 -13.82 -29.42
N SER A 130 1.91 -14.74 -28.47
CA SER A 130 1.46 -14.59 -27.07
C SER A 130 2.40 -13.73 -26.22
N LEU A 131 3.62 -13.48 -26.70
CA LEU A 131 4.63 -12.63 -26.05
C LEU A 131 5.37 -11.78 -27.09
N HIS A 132 5.42 -10.47 -26.83
CA HIS A 132 6.21 -9.50 -27.59
C HIS A 132 7.13 -8.70 -26.67
N VAL A 133 8.27 -8.29 -27.20
CA VAL A 133 9.14 -7.29 -26.60
C VAL A 133 9.36 -6.20 -27.65
N PHE A 134 8.93 -4.99 -27.34
CA PHE A 134 9.00 -3.83 -28.23
C PHE A 134 10.00 -2.82 -27.68
N PRO A 135 11.17 -2.64 -28.31
CA PRO A 135 12.00 -1.48 -28.05
C PRO A 135 11.24 -0.20 -28.39
N VAL A 136 11.15 0.73 -27.45
CA VAL A 136 10.39 1.98 -27.59
C VAL A 136 11.31 3.15 -27.92
N GLY A 137 12.52 3.16 -27.36
CA GLY A 137 13.51 4.20 -27.60
C GLY A 137 14.57 4.24 -26.51
N VAL A 138 15.65 4.98 -26.75
CA VAL A 138 16.81 5.11 -25.86
C VAL A 138 16.53 6.13 -24.76
N LEU A 139 16.64 5.70 -23.50
CA LEU A 139 16.58 6.55 -22.31
C LEU A 139 18.02 6.78 -21.81
N GLU A 140 18.48 8.03 -21.78
CA GLU A 140 19.82 8.40 -21.33
C GLU A 140 19.80 9.75 -20.61
N ASP A 141 20.69 9.91 -19.61
CA ASP A 141 20.91 11.13 -18.84
C ASP A 141 19.65 11.70 -18.16
N LEU A 142 18.68 10.84 -17.83
CA LEU A 142 17.44 11.21 -17.15
C LEU A 142 17.25 10.36 -15.91
N ARG A 143 17.18 11.01 -14.75
CA ARG A 143 16.89 10.35 -13.47
C ARG A 143 15.49 9.76 -13.51
N PHE A 144 15.37 8.51 -13.07
CA PHE A 144 14.09 7.87 -12.86
C PHE A 144 14.08 7.07 -11.56
N MET A 145 12.87 6.86 -11.05
CA MET A 145 12.57 5.81 -10.08
C MET A 145 11.51 4.89 -10.67
N CYS A 146 11.58 3.60 -10.36
CA CYS A 146 10.57 2.64 -10.77
C CYS A 146 10.24 1.63 -9.66
N CYS A 147 9.01 1.12 -9.67
CA CYS A 147 8.61 -0.04 -8.87
C CYS A 147 8.53 -1.26 -9.79
N PHE A 148 9.30 -2.30 -9.45
CA PHE A 148 9.41 -3.53 -10.24
C PHE A 148 9.22 -4.75 -9.36
N ARG A 149 8.71 -5.84 -9.95
CA ARG A 149 8.54 -7.10 -9.23
C ARG A 149 9.86 -7.84 -9.11
N PHE A 150 10.48 -7.82 -7.93
CA PHE A 150 11.74 -8.53 -7.69
C PHE A 150 11.56 -10.03 -7.41
N LYS A 151 10.32 -10.47 -7.15
CA LYS A 151 9.86 -11.87 -7.19
C LYS A 151 8.37 -11.88 -7.60
N LEU A 152 7.77 -13.08 -7.72
CA LEU A 152 6.39 -13.24 -8.17
C LEU A 152 5.38 -12.37 -7.39
N TRP A 153 5.53 -12.30 -6.07
CA TRP A 153 4.56 -11.70 -5.15
C TRP A 153 4.72 -10.20 -4.93
N TRP A 154 5.96 -9.70 -4.97
CA TRP A 154 6.35 -8.45 -4.34
C TRP A 154 7.13 -7.52 -5.27
N MET A 155 6.94 -6.22 -5.02
CA MET A 155 7.69 -5.15 -5.65
C MET A 155 8.70 -4.53 -4.70
N THR A 156 9.69 -3.88 -5.28
CA THR A 156 10.62 -2.96 -4.61
C THR A 156 10.98 -1.85 -5.61
N GLN A 157 11.77 -0.89 -5.16
CA GLN A 157 12.18 0.28 -5.91
C GLN A 157 13.56 0.12 -6.56
N ARG A 158 13.75 0.82 -7.67
CA ARG A 158 15.05 1.03 -8.30
C ARG A 158 15.13 2.46 -8.82
N MET A 159 16.32 3.04 -8.69
CA MET A 159 16.68 4.33 -9.27
C MET A 159 17.69 4.09 -10.39
N GLY A 160 17.66 4.93 -11.41
CA GLY A 160 18.57 4.82 -12.55
C GLY A 160 18.62 6.11 -13.36
N THR A 161 19.47 6.09 -14.38
CA THR A 161 19.69 7.25 -15.27
C THR A 161 19.62 6.91 -16.75
N CYS A 162 19.55 5.62 -17.08
CA CYS A 162 19.50 5.15 -18.47
C CYS A 162 18.71 3.85 -18.61
N GLY A 163 18.32 3.49 -19.83
CA GLY A 163 17.39 2.38 -20.08
C GLY A 163 17.84 1.05 -19.50
N LYS A 164 19.14 0.70 -19.53
CA LYS A 164 19.66 -0.57 -18.98
C LYS A 164 19.49 -0.73 -17.46
N ASP A 165 19.25 0.38 -16.77
CA ASP A 165 19.02 0.39 -15.32
C ASP A 165 17.60 -0.08 -14.97
N ILE A 166 16.66 -0.04 -15.94
CA ILE A 166 15.27 -0.44 -15.76
C ILE A 166 15.20 -1.97 -15.56
N PRO A 167 14.76 -2.45 -14.38
CA PRO A 167 14.66 -3.88 -14.13
C PRO A 167 13.54 -4.56 -14.93
N LEU A 168 13.67 -5.87 -15.11
CA LEU A 168 12.58 -6.71 -15.61
C LEU A 168 11.36 -6.59 -14.70
N GLU A 169 10.16 -6.69 -15.28
CA GLU A 169 8.87 -6.61 -14.56
C GLU A 169 8.66 -5.25 -13.87
N THR A 170 9.08 -4.15 -14.50
CA THR A 170 8.77 -2.80 -14.02
C THR A 170 7.32 -2.45 -14.34
N GLN A 171 6.54 -2.12 -13.31
CA GLN A 171 5.09 -1.87 -13.41
C GLN A 171 4.69 -0.41 -13.18
N PHE A 172 5.64 0.41 -12.73
CA PHE A 172 5.46 1.84 -12.50
C PHE A 172 6.82 2.51 -12.67
N MET A 173 6.88 3.63 -13.39
CA MET A 173 8.10 4.43 -13.51
C MET A 173 7.76 5.91 -13.52
N LEU A 174 8.57 6.70 -12.83
CA LEU A 174 8.53 8.15 -12.81
C LEU A 174 9.88 8.68 -13.28
N VAL A 175 9.87 9.57 -14.26
CA VAL A 175 11.07 10.19 -14.85
C VAL A 175 11.09 11.66 -14.50
N GLU A 176 12.25 12.13 -14.03
CA GLU A 176 12.53 13.54 -13.78
C GLU A 176 13.25 14.15 -14.98
N SER A 177 12.71 15.26 -15.51
CA SER A 177 13.32 16.01 -16.60
C SER A 177 13.43 17.49 -16.25
N LYS A 178 14.65 18.03 -16.26
CA LYS A 178 14.97 19.43 -15.96
C LYS A 178 15.63 20.06 -17.19
N ASP A 179 15.33 21.32 -17.52
CA ASP A 179 16.14 22.00 -18.54
C ASP A 179 17.47 22.44 -17.91
N ASN A 180 18.48 22.62 -18.76
CA ASN A 180 19.76 23.21 -18.36
C ASN A 180 19.63 24.67 -17.91
N ASN A 181 18.46 25.30 -18.09
CA ASN A 181 18.18 26.66 -17.65
C ASN A 181 17.51 26.62 -16.28
N ASP A 182 18.16 27.17 -15.24
CA ASP A 182 17.76 27.03 -13.83
C ASP A 182 16.38 27.60 -13.49
N ASN A 183 15.79 28.42 -14.37
CA ASN A 183 14.45 29.01 -14.17
C ASN A 183 13.29 28.16 -14.74
N SER A 184 13.56 27.05 -15.41
CA SER A 184 12.51 26.16 -15.92
C SER A 184 11.97 25.24 -14.80
N PRO A 185 10.66 24.98 -14.74
CA PRO A 185 10.15 23.99 -13.81
C PRO A 185 10.63 22.58 -14.19
N THR A 186 10.99 21.78 -13.18
CA THR A 186 11.17 20.34 -13.35
C THR A 186 9.85 19.71 -13.80
N ILE A 187 9.92 18.83 -14.80
CA ILE A 187 8.77 18.09 -15.32
C ILE A 187 8.94 16.62 -14.95
N TYR A 188 7.94 16.09 -14.27
CA TYR A 188 7.83 14.69 -13.90
C TYR A 188 6.90 13.99 -14.87
N THR A 189 7.36 12.86 -15.42
CA THR A 189 6.59 12.06 -16.38
C THR A 189 6.39 10.66 -15.82
N VAL A 190 5.13 10.25 -15.62
CA VAL A 190 4.80 8.91 -15.19
C VAL A 190 4.59 8.01 -16.40
N PHE A 191 5.04 6.76 -16.31
CA PHE A 191 4.78 5.67 -17.26
C PHE A 191 4.06 4.55 -16.52
N LEU A 192 2.84 4.24 -16.96
CA LEU A 192 1.97 3.21 -16.39
C LEU A 192 1.70 2.11 -17.43
N PRO A 193 2.41 0.98 -17.40
CA PRO A 193 2.06 -0.20 -18.18
C PRO A 193 0.67 -0.71 -17.83
N LEU A 194 -0.13 -1.00 -18.85
CA LEU A 194 -1.55 -1.31 -18.72
C LEU A 194 -1.88 -2.76 -19.10
N LEU A 195 -3.14 -3.12 -18.89
CA LEU A 195 -3.73 -4.31 -19.48
C LEU A 195 -4.46 -3.92 -20.78
N GLU A 196 -4.21 -4.67 -21.85
CA GLU A 196 -4.94 -4.52 -23.11
C GLU A 196 -5.63 -5.84 -23.46
N GLY A 197 -6.94 -5.90 -23.20
CA GLY A 197 -7.73 -7.12 -23.34
C GLY A 197 -7.23 -8.23 -22.41
N GLN A 198 -6.64 -9.27 -23.01
CA GLN A 198 -6.10 -10.46 -22.33
C GLN A 198 -4.59 -10.36 -22.07
N PHE A 199 -3.95 -9.26 -22.47
CA PHE A 199 -2.52 -9.06 -22.38
C PHE A 199 -2.16 -8.06 -21.29
N ARG A 200 -0.99 -8.26 -20.69
CA ARG A 200 -0.39 -7.36 -19.71
C ARG A 200 0.91 -6.78 -20.28
N ALA A 201 1.05 -5.47 -20.19
CA ALA A 201 2.30 -4.77 -20.44
C ALA A 201 3.12 -4.60 -19.15
N VAL A 202 4.44 -4.69 -19.27
CA VAL A 202 5.43 -4.27 -18.26
C VAL A 202 6.61 -3.60 -18.96
N LEU A 203 7.36 -2.75 -18.25
CA LEU A 203 8.60 -2.16 -18.77
C LEU A 203 9.81 -3.01 -18.40
N GLN A 204 10.85 -2.89 -19.21
CA GLN A 204 12.20 -3.36 -18.91
C GLN A 204 13.24 -2.55 -19.68
N GLY A 205 14.51 -2.75 -19.33
CA GLY A 205 15.66 -2.19 -20.03
C GLY A 205 16.49 -3.24 -20.75
N ASN A 206 17.30 -2.81 -21.72
CA ASN A 206 18.28 -3.66 -22.39
C ASN A 206 19.69 -3.03 -22.42
N ASP A 207 20.68 -3.79 -22.93
CA ASP A 207 22.09 -3.38 -22.96
C ASP A 207 22.37 -2.17 -23.88
N LYS A 208 21.41 -1.77 -24.73
CA LYS A 208 21.49 -0.60 -25.62
C LYS A 208 20.86 0.65 -25.01
N ASN A 209 20.55 0.65 -23.71
CA ASN A 209 19.81 1.70 -23.02
C ASN A 209 18.40 1.94 -23.60
N GLU A 210 17.83 0.97 -24.30
CA GLU A 210 16.45 1.08 -24.80
C GLU A 210 15.48 0.72 -23.67
N LEU A 211 14.44 1.54 -23.51
CA LEU A 211 13.23 1.17 -22.79
C LEU A 211 12.44 0.22 -23.68
N GLU A 212 12.04 -0.92 -23.14
CA GLU A 212 11.25 -1.94 -23.83
C GLU A 212 9.91 -2.13 -23.14
N ILE A 213 8.86 -2.37 -23.93
CA ILE A 213 7.57 -2.85 -23.45
C ILE A 213 7.49 -4.35 -23.71
N CYS A 214 7.36 -5.14 -22.65
CA CYS A 214 7.04 -6.56 -22.74
C CYS A 214 5.52 -6.74 -22.62
N LEU A 215 4.91 -7.32 -23.65
CA LEU A 215 3.47 -7.60 -23.73
C LEU A 215 3.23 -9.11 -23.73
N GLU A 216 2.49 -9.64 -22.75
CA GLU A 216 2.20 -11.08 -22.68
C GLU A 216 0.76 -11.41 -22.29
N SER A 217 0.25 -12.53 -22.82
CA SER A 217 -1.05 -13.10 -22.44
C SER A 217 -0.94 -14.21 -21.39
N GLY A 218 0.24 -14.80 -21.18
CA GLY A 218 0.39 -15.99 -20.33
C GLY A 218 -0.29 -17.25 -20.88
N ASP A 219 -0.73 -17.26 -22.14
CA ASP A 219 -1.33 -18.41 -22.82
C ASP A 219 -0.88 -18.44 -24.29
N HIS A 220 -0.23 -19.52 -24.72
CA HIS A 220 0.25 -19.68 -26.11
C HIS A 220 -0.88 -19.67 -27.15
N ALA A 221 -2.12 -19.96 -26.76
CA ALA A 221 -3.28 -19.89 -27.66
C ALA A 221 -3.86 -18.47 -27.78
N VAL A 222 -3.47 -17.55 -26.89
CA VAL A 222 -3.94 -16.16 -26.89
C VAL A 222 -2.83 -15.29 -27.47
N GLU A 223 -2.97 -14.96 -28.75
CA GLU A 223 -1.95 -14.24 -29.51
C GLU A 223 -2.49 -12.90 -30.05
N THR A 224 -1.59 -11.92 -30.18
CA THR A 224 -1.84 -10.64 -30.82
C THR A 224 -0.65 -10.28 -31.71
N ASN A 225 -0.83 -9.34 -32.63
CA ASN A 225 0.25 -8.70 -33.37
C ASN A 225 0.39 -7.21 -33.03
N GLN A 226 -0.42 -6.69 -32.11
CA GLN A 226 -0.41 -5.27 -31.74
C GLN A 226 -0.96 -5.06 -30.33
N GLY A 227 -0.66 -3.89 -29.78
CA GLY A 227 -1.40 -3.27 -28.70
C GLY A 227 -1.31 -1.75 -28.81
N LEU A 228 -2.42 -1.03 -28.69
CA LEU A 228 -2.50 0.41 -28.95
C LEU A 228 -2.48 1.24 -27.65
N SER A 229 -2.77 0.61 -26.51
CA SER A 229 -2.84 1.25 -25.19
C SER A 229 -1.98 0.50 -24.17
N LEU A 230 -0.70 0.31 -24.49
CA LEU A 230 0.21 -0.52 -23.69
C LEU A 230 0.77 0.22 -22.47
N VAL A 231 1.08 1.50 -22.62
CA VAL A 231 1.58 2.33 -21.52
C VAL A 231 0.88 3.68 -21.55
N TYR A 232 0.33 4.12 -20.43
CA TYR A 232 -0.19 5.47 -20.30
C TYR A 232 0.86 6.41 -19.71
N MET A 233 0.99 7.58 -20.30
CA MET A 233 1.85 8.66 -19.86
C MET A 233 1.05 9.86 -19.41
N ASN A 234 1.52 10.53 -18.37
CA ASN A 234 1.05 11.85 -17.94
C ASN A 234 2.25 12.65 -17.41
N ALA A 235 2.21 13.97 -17.55
CA ALA A 235 3.32 14.82 -17.13
C ALA A 235 2.86 16.12 -16.47
N GLY A 236 3.69 16.64 -15.55
CA GLY A 236 3.41 17.85 -14.79
C GLY A 236 4.53 18.24 -13.84
N THR A 237 4.29 19.25 -13.01
CA THR A 237 5.31 19.85 -12.12
C THR A 237 5.25 19.36 -10.68
N ASN A 238 4.15 18.72 -10.27
CA ASN A 238 4.05 18.01 -8.99
C ASN A 238 3.94 16.50 -9.26
N PRO A 239 4.91 15.67 -8.83
CA PRO A 239 4.90 14.25 -9.15
C PRO A 239 3.75 13.50 -8.47
N PHE A 240 3.34 13.88 -7.26
CA PHE A 240 2.25 13.22 -6.54
C PHE A 240 0.91 13.46 -7.25
N GLU A 241 0.64 14.71 -7.68
CA GLU A 241 -0.55 15.03 -8.47
C GLU A 241 -0.55 14.32 -9.82
N VAL A 242 0.59 14.27 -10.52
CA VAL A 242 0.72 13.62 -11.83
C VAL A 242 0.41 12.12 -11.75
N ILE A 243 0.89 11.44 -10.70
CA ILE A 243 0.60 10.03 -10.43
C ILE A 243 -0.91 9.83 -10.24
N THR A 244 -1.55 10.62 -9.36
CA THR A 244 -2.99 10.50 -9.08
C THR A 244 -3.85 10.82 -10.30
N GLN A 245 -3.51 11.86 -11.06
CA GLN A 245 -4.21 12.20 -12.29
C GLN A 245 -4.07 11.08 -13.32
N ALA A 246 -2.89 10.46 -13.42
CA ALA A 246 -2.67 9.38 -14.36
C ALA A 246 -3.51 8.13 -14.02
N LEU A 247 -3.54 7.72 -12.75
CA LEU A 247 -4.37 6.59 -12.34
C LEU A 247 -5.85 6.86 -12.52
N LYS A 248 -6.34 8.08 -12.24
CA LYS A 248 -7.74 8.47 -12.50
C LYS A 248 -8.07 8.46 -14.00
N ALA A 249 -7.15 8.87 -14.87
CA ALA A 249 -7.33 8.76 -16.32
C ALA A 249 -7.38 7.30 -16.79
N VAL A 250 -6.49 6.45 -16.27
CA VAL A 250 -6.46 5.01 -16.56
C VAL A 250 -7.73 4.32 -16.02
N GLU A 251 -8.21 4.70 -14.84
CA GLU A 251 -9.47 4.22 -14.27
C GLU A 251 -10.65 4.51 -15.21
N ASN A 252 -10.75 5.75 -15.71
CA ASN A 252 -11.79 6.15 -16.66
C ASN A 252 -11.68 5.42 -18.01
N HIS A 253 -10.46 5.15 -18.47
CA HIS A 253 -10.21 4.43 -19.72
C HIS A 253 -10.56 2.93 -19.62
N MET A 254 -10.08 2.26 -18.56
CA MET A 254 -10.21 0.81 -18.42
C MET A 254 -11.53 0.37 -17.81
N GLN A 255 -12.09 1.13 -16.86
CA GLN A 255 -13.33 0.84 -16.14
C GLN A 255 -13.37 -0.53 -15.40
N THR A 256 -12.21 -1.14 -15.19
CA THR A 256 -12.06 -2.47 -14.57
C THR A 256 -11.65 -2.44 -13.10
N PHE A 257 -11.18 -1.30 -12.58
CA PHE A 257 -10.80 -1.10 -11.19
C PHE A 257 -11.35 0.23 -10.68
N HIS A 258 -11.21 0.48 -9.38
CA HIS A 258 -11.46 1.79 -8.80
C HIS A 258 -10.22 2.36 -8.12
N HIS A 259 -10.04 3.68 -8.22
CA HIS A 259 -9.05 4.42 -7.43
C HIS A 259 -9.35 4.28 -5.93
N ARG A 260 -8.31 4.30 -5.07
CA ARG A 260 -8.42 4.12 -3.60
C ARG A 260 -9.54 4.96 -2.97
N GLU A 261 -9.66 6.21 -3.38
CA GLU A 261 -10.65 7.17 -2.85
C GLU A 261 -12.12 6.77 -3.05
N LYS A 262 -12.41 5.86 -4.00
CA LYS A 262 -13.78 5.34 -4.24
C LYS A 262 -14.08 4.07 -3.44
N LYS A 263 -13.10 3.54 -2.69
CA LYS A 263 -13.24 2.29 -1.93
C LYS A 263 -13.57 2.60 -0.47
N LYS A 264 -14.43 1.78 0.14
CA LYS A 264 -14.73 1.86 1.57
C LYS A 264 -13.51 1.36 2.34
N LEU A 265 -12.89 2.24 3.13
CA LEU A 265 -11.84 1.84 4.05
C LEU A 265 -12.47 1.08 5.24
N PRO A 266 -12.01 -0.13 5.57
CA PRO A 266 -12.58 -0.92 6.67
C PRO A 266 -12.17 -0.36 8.04
N GLY A 267 -13.05 -0.49 9.04
CA GLY A 267 -12.88 0.17 10.34
C GLY A 267 -11.71 -0.33 11.19
N PHE A 268 -11.21 -1.55 10.95
CA PHE A 268 -10.09 -2.13 11.71
C PHE A 268 -8.81 -1.30 11.64
N ILE A 269 -8.63 -0.47 10.62
CA ILE A 269 -7.40 0.26 10.37
C ILE A 269 -7.05 1.27 11.48
N ASP A 270 -8.04 1.74 12.23
CA ASP A 270 -7.86 2.70 13.34
C ASP A 270 -7.63 2.01 14.70
N TRP A 271 -7.51 0.69 14.70
CA TRP A 271 -7.39 -0.16 15.88
C TRP A 271 -6.06 -0.91 15.87
N PHE A 272 -5.39 -0.94 17.02
CA PHE A 272 -4.20 -1.75 17.20
C PHE A 272 -4.55 -3.23 17.07
N GLY A 273 -3.71 -3.99 16.37
CA GLY A 273 -3.93 -5.40 16.14
C GLY A 273 -2.82 -6.34 16.55
N TRP A 274 -3.13 -7.63 16.47
CA TRP A 274 -2.19 -8.72 16.65
C TRP A 274 -2.40 -9.78 15.57
N CYS A 275 -1.31 -10.25 14.96
CA CYS A 275 -1.30 -11.32 13.97
C CYS A 275 -0.56 -12.54 14.54
N THR A 276 -1.16 -13.72 14.41
CA THR A 276 -0.62 -14.94 15.04
C THR A 276 0.59 -15.54 14.30
N TRP A 277 1.02 -14.98 13.16
CA TRP A 277 2.03 -15.59 12.28
C TRP A 277 3.40 -15.76 12.95
N ASP A 278 4.13 -14.71 13.32
CA ASP A 278 5.47 -14.94 13.93
C ASP A 278 5.40 -15.54 15.35
N ALA A 279 4.23 -15.42 15.99
CA ALA A 279 3.98 -16.00 17.30
C ALA A 279 3.99 -17.53 17.25
N PHE A 280 3.34 -18.12 16.23
CA PHE A 280 3.12 -19.57 16.18
C PHE A 280 3.39 -20.23 14.83
N TYR A 281 3.55 -19.45 13.76
CA TYR A 281 3.49 -19.90 12.38
C TYR A 281 2.28 -20.82 12.18
N THR A 282 2.47 -21.96 11.54
CA THR A 282 1.41 -22.96 11.31
C THR A 282 0.95 -23.68 12.58
N ASP A 283 1.56 -23.45 13.75
CA ASP A 283 1.27 -24.14 15.01
C ASP A 283 0.21 -23.43 15.87
N VAL A 284 -0.40 -22.34 15.38
CA VAL A 284 -1.45 -21.59 16.09
C VAL A 284 -2.59 -22.50 16.62
N THR A 285 -3.03 -22.28 17.85
CA THR A 285 -4.15 -22.99 18.50
C THR A 285 -5.15 -22.02 19.11
N ALA A 286 -6.34 -22.51 19.48
CA ALA A 286 -7.32 -21.73 20.23
C ALA A 286 -6.75 -21.16 21.54
N GLU A 287 -6.00 -21.99 22.28
CA GLU A 287 -5.38 -21.58 23.55
C GLU A 287 -4.26 -20.54 23.33
N GLY A 288 -3.46 -20.69 22.27
CA GLY A 288 -2.42 -19.71 21.93
C GLY A 288 -2.98 -18.34 21.58
N VAL A 289 -4.15 -18.29 20.90
CA VAL A 289 -4.87 -17.04 20.62
C VAL A 289 -5.31 -16.38 21.92
N GLU A 290 -5.93 -17.13 22.83
CA GLU A 290 -6.37 -16.63 24.14
C GLU A 290 -5.20 -16.08 24.97
N GLU A 291 -4.08 -16.81 25.03
CA GLU A 291 -2.88 -16.38 25.76
C GLU A 291 -2.31 -15.06 25.24
N GLY A 292 -2.29 -14.85 23.91
CA GLY A 292 -1.78 -13.62 23.31
C GLY A 292 -2.69 -12.41 23.53
N LEU A 293 -4.01 -12.57 23.36
CA LEU A 293 -4.99 -11.52 23.63
C LEU A 293 -4.95 -11.08 25.10
N LYS A 294 -4.89 -12.06 26.01
CA LYS A 294 -4.74 -11.81 27.45
C LYS A 294 -3.45 -11.07 27.76
N SER A 295 -2.31 -11.55 27.24
CA SER A 295 -1.00 -10.97 27.52
C SER A 295 -0.90 -9.50 27.09
N LEU A 296 -1.44 -9.13 25.92
CA LEU A 296 -1.42 -7.75 25.44
C LEU A 296 -2.39 -6.85 26.22
N SER A 297 -3.56 -7.36 26.57
CA SER A 297 -4.58 -6.63 27.34
C SER A 297 -4.10 -6.33 28.77
N GLU A 298 -3.50 -7.31 29.46
CA GLU A 298 -2.90 -7.14 30.79
C GLU A 298 -1.73 -6.15 30.78
N GLY A 299 -1.04 -6.00 29.65
CA GLY A 299 0.03 -5.02 29.46
C GLY A 299 -0.43 -3.58 29.18
N GLY A 300 -1.74 -3.35 29.09
CA GLY A 300 -2.34 -2.03 28.85
C GLY A 300 -2.36 -1.59 27.38
N THR A 301 -2.15 -2.52 26.44
CA THR A 301 -2.22 -2.27 24.99
C THR A 301 -3.13 -3.30 24.34
N PRO A 302 -4.44 -3.29 24.66
CA PRO A 302 -5.37 -4.33 24.24
C PRO A 302 -5.52 -4.31 22.71
N PRO A 303 -5.30 -5.43 22.01
CA PRO A 303 -5.53 -5.52 20.58
C PRO A 303 -7.04 -5.52 20.32
N ARG A 304 -7.49 -4.62 19.47
CA ARG A 304 -8.89 -4.53 19.02
C ARG A 304 -9.08 -5.13 17.63
N PHE A 305 -7.99 -5.55 17.00
CA PHE A 305 -7.97 -6.29 15.74
C PHE A 305 -7.13 -7.57 15.87
N LEU A 306 -7.66 -8.71 15.42
CA LEU A 306 -6.96 -9.99 15.45
C LEU A 306 -6.89 -10.56 14.02
N ILE A 307 -5.71 -11.04 13.63
CA ILE A 307 -5.52 -11.88 12.44
C ILE A 307 -5.14 -13.28 12.91
N ILE A 308 -6.03 -14.26 12.73
CA ILE A 308 -5.69 -15.67 12.85
C ILE A 308 -5.06 -16.09 11.51
N ASP A 309 -3.74 -16.13 11.50
CA ASP A 309 -2.93 -16.41 10.32
C ASP A 309 -2.86 -17.93 9.99
N ASP A 310 -2.06 -18.31 8.99
CA ASP A 310 -1.96 -19.70 8.50
C ASP A 310 -1.74 -20.72 9.65
N GLY A 311 -2.36 -21.89 9.51
CA GLY A 311 -2.34 -22.98 10.48
C GLY A 311 -3.70 -23.38 11.03
N TRP A 312 -4.78 -22.64 10.74
CA TRP A 312 -6.13 -22.95 11.25
C TRP A 312 -6.95 -23.88 10.33
N GLN A 313 -6.63 -23.92 9.03
CA GLN A 313 -7.42 -24.64 8.01
C GLN A 313 -7.23 -26.17 8.04
N GLN A 314 -8.22 -26.91 7.53
CA GLN A 314 -8.11 -28.35 7.28
C GLN A 314 -7.31 -28.63 6.01
N ILE A 315 -6.09 -29.15 6.17
CA ILE A 315 -5.18 -29.43 5.05
C ILE A 315 -4.77 -30.91 5.01
N GLY A 316 -4.56 -31.41 3.79
CA GLY A 316 -4.05 -32.74 3.52
C GLY A 316 -2.59 -32.68 3.07
N ASN A 317 -1.76 -33.55 3.64
CA ASN A 317 -0.36 -33.69 3.25
C ASN A 317 -0.24 -34.73 2.11
N GLU A 318 0.37 -34.35 0.99
CA GLU A 318 0.63 -35.28 -0.12
C GLU A 318 1.82 -36.21 0.13
N ASN A 319 2.70 -35.88 1.08
CA ASN A 319 3.86 -36.69 1.41
C ASN A 319 3.49 -37.83 2.37
N LYS A 320 2.93 -38.92 1.82
CA LYS A 320 2.71 -40.18 2.54
C LYS A 320 3.68 -41.32 2.16
N ASP A 321 4.68 -41.07 1.31
CA ASP A 321 5.72 -42.08 1.07
C ASP A 321 6.92 -41.85 2.02
N PRO A 322 7.08 -42.65 3.09
CA PRO A 322 8.18 -42.51 4.04
C PRO A 322 9.56 -42.80 3.42
N ASN A 323 9.63 -43.26 2.17
CA ASN A 323 10.89 -43.50 1.45
C ASN A 323 11.37 -42.32 0.59
N ILE A 324 10.58 -41.24 0.48
CA ILE A 324 10.97 -40.04 -0.26
C ILE A 324 11.59 -39.04 0.73
N VAL A 325 12.84 -38.65 0.50
CA VAL A 325 13.49 -37.56 1.24
C VAL A 325 12.62 -36.32 1.07
N VAL A 326 12.11 -35.74 2.17
CA VAL A 326 11.30 -34.52 2.15
C VAL A 326 12.06 -33.46 1.36
N GLN A 327 11.59 -33.14 0.17
CA GLN A 327 12.15 -32.06 -0.64
C GLN A 327 11.77 -30.75 0.06
N GLU A 328 12.76 -29.89 0.31
CA GLU A 328 12.54 -28.55 0.82
C GLU A 328 11.48 -27.84 -0.03
N GLY A 329 10.43 -27.29 0.58
CA GLY A 329 9.33 -26.64 -0.14
C GLY A 329 8.11 -27.53 -0.43
N ALA A 330 8.15 -28.83 -0.15
CA ALA A 330 6.99 -29.70 -0.38
C ALA A 330 5.76 -29.32 0.46
N GLN A 331 5.93 -28.59 1.57
CA GLN A 331 4.82 -28.05 2.37
C GLN A 331 3.92 -27.09 1.57
N PHE A 332 4.45 -26.43 0.53
CA PHE A 332 3.67 -25.55 -0.33
C PHE A 332 2.70 -26.31 -1.25
N ALA A 333 2.86 -27.63 -1.39
CA ALA A 333 1.93 -28.49 -2.12
C ALA A 333 0.75 -28.99 -1.25
N ASN A 334 0.73 -28.68 0.05
CA ASN A 334 -0.40 -29.01 0.91
C ASN A 334 -1.69 -28.40 0.36
N ARG A 335 -2.79 -29.15 0.40
CA ARG A 335 -4.08 -28.74 -0.19
C ARG A 335 -5.18 -28.68 0.84
N LEU A 336 -6.11 -27.76 0.62
CA LEU A 336 -7.32 -27.65 1.42
C LEU A 336 -8.19 -28.91 1.24
N THR A 337 -8.55 -29.55 2.34
CA THR A 337 -9.44 -30.73 2.35
C THR A 337 -10.79 -30.43 2.98
N GLY A 338 -10.96 -29.25 3.59
CA GLY A 338 -12.18 -28.78 4.23
C GLY A 338 -12.20 -27.24 4.29
N ILE A 339 -13.37 -26.61 4.17
CA ILE A 339 -13.51 -25.14 4.34
C ILE A 339 -13.57 -24.71 5.82
N LYS A 340 -13.54 -25.67 6.73
CA LYS A 340 -13.68 -25.47 8.17
C LYS A 340 -12.33 -25.50 8.87
N GLU A 341 -12.35 -25.18 10.16
CA GLU A 341 -11.20 -25.24 11.04
C GLU A 341 -10.70 -26.67 11.27
N ASN A 342 -9.40 -26.82 11.57
CA ASN A 342 -8.78 -28.09 11.93
C ASN A 342 -8.95 -28.40 13.43
N GLU A 343 -8.43 -29.56 13.84
CA GLU A 343 -8.60 -30.10 15.20
C GLU A 343 -7.99 -29.20 16.31
N LYS A 344 -7.06 -28.29 15.98
CA LYS A 344 -6.47 -27.35 16.96
C LYS A 344 -7.48 -26.32 17.47
N PHE A 345 -8.60 -26.14 16.78
CA PHE A 345 -9.66 -25.21 17.12
C PHE A 345 -10.95 -25.91 17.59
N LYS A 346 -10.99 -27.25 17.62
CA LYS A 346 -12.19 -28.03 17.95
C LYS A 346 -12.23 -28.57 19.39
N LYS A 347 -11.20 -28.35 20.20
CA LYS A 347 -11.16 -28.85 21.59
C LYS A 347 -12.18 -28.14 22.47
N LYS A 348 -12.78 -28.89 23.40
CA LYS A 348 -13.94 -28.50 24.21
C LYS A 348 -13.65 -28.50 25.71
N LYS A 349 -14.29 -27.57 26.44
CA LYS A 349 -14.90 -27.78 27.77
C LYS A 349 -16.43 -27.74 27.60
N ASP A 350 -17.18 -28.41 28.49
CA ASP A 350 -18.47 -29.04 28.20
C ASP A 350 -19.72 -28.18 27.90
N ASP A 351 -19.70 -26.84 27.89
CA ASP A 351 -20.94 -26.03 27.79
C ASP A 351 -21.08 -25.08 26.57
N HIS A 352 -20.07 -24.95 25.69
CA HIS A 352 -20.12 -24.05 24.51
C HIS A 352 -20.03 -24.80 23.16
N PRO A 353 -20.57 -24.24 22.05
CA PRO A 353 -20.38 -24.82 20.72
C PRO A 353 -18.86 -24.85 20.39
N PRO A 354 -18.27 -26.02 20.09
CA PRO A 354 -16.83 -26.13 19.79
C PRO A 354 -16.51 -25.44 18.46
N GLY A 355 -15.25 -25.08 18.25
CA GLY A 355 -14.76 -24.64 16.94
C GLY A 355 -14.27 -23.20 16.89
N LEU A 356 -14.00 -22.72 15.68
CA LEU A 356 -13.54 -21.35 15.43
C LEU A 356 -14.50 -20.30 15.98
N LYS A 357 -15.81 -20.56 15.93
CA LYS A 357 -16.83 -19.67 16.49
C LYS A 357 -16.58 -19.34 17.96
N HIS A 358 -16.25 -20.35 18.79
CA HIS A 358 -15.99 -20.12 20.20
C HIS A 358 -14.77 -19.23 20.41
N VAL A 359 -13.69 -19.43 19.66
CA VAL A 359 -12.48 -18.59 19.75
C VAL A 359 -12.79 -17.14 19.39
N VAL A 360 -13.62 -16.91 18.37
CA VAL A 360 -14.05 -15.57 17.95
C VAL A 360 -14.97 -14.94 19.00
N ASP A 361 -15.95 -15.68 19.51
CA ASP A 361 -16.85 -15.20 20.57
C ASP A 361 -16.05 -14.81 21.82
N GLU A 362 -15.12 -15.65 22.29
CA GLU A 362 -14.24 -15.36 23.44
C GLU A 362 -13.35 -14.12 23.20
N ALA A 363 -12.76 -14.00 22.02
CA ALA A 363 -11.97 -12.83 21.64
C ALA A 363 -12.80 -11.54 21.71
N LYS A 364 -14.05 -11.57 21.22
CA LYS A 364 -14.94 -10.41 21.20
C LYS A 364 -15.53 -10.10 22.57
N GLU A 365 -16.01 -11.11 23.30
CA GLU A 365 -16.74 -10.93 24.56
C GLU A 365 -15.82 -10.72 25.76
N HIS A 366 -14.67 -11.42 25.83
CA HIS A 366 -13.77 -11.35 26.99
C HIS A 366 -12.58 -10.43 26.80
N HIS A 367 -12.10 -10.24 25.56
CA HIS A 367 -10.97 -9.36 25.26
C HIS A 367 -11.38 -8.06 24.54
N ASN A 368 -12.68 -7.87 24.27
CA ASN A 368 -13.20 -6.72 23.54
C ASN A 368 -12.46 -6.51 22.19
N VAL A 369 -12.12 -7.60 21.51
CA VAL A 369 -11.66 -7.55 20.11
C VAL A 369 -12.83 -7.09 19.25
N LYS A 370 -12.61 -6.13 18.34
CA LYS A 370 -13.66 -5.58 17.47
C LYS A 370 -13.71 -6.28 16.12
N TYR A 371 -12.54 -6.60 15.59
CA TYR A 371 -12.40 -7.19 14.27
C TYR A 371 -11.55 -8.45 14.35
N VAL A 372 -12.06 -9.56 13.82
CA VAL A 372 -11.31 -10.81 13.64
C VAL A 372 -11.24 -11.12 12.16
N TYR A 373 -10.03 -11.17 11.61
CA TYR A 373 -9.75 -11.63 10.25
C TYR A 373 -9.09 -13.00 10.31
N VAL A 374 -9.33 -13.81 9.28
CA VAL A 374 -8.64 -15.10 9.12
C VAL A 374 -7.90 -15.15 7.80
N TRP A 375 -6.77 -15.84 7.81
CA TRP A 375 -5.94 -16.01 6.62
C TRP A 375 -6.45 -17.14 5.72
N HIS A 376 -6.37 -16.97 4.40
CA HIS A 376 -6.35 -18.09 3.45
C HIS A 376 -5.61 -17.70 2.18
N ALA A 377 -5.08 -18.66 1.44
CA ALA A 377 -4.55 -18.40 0.09
C ALA A 377 -5.69 -18.15 -0.91
N LEU A 378 -5.46 -17.39 -1.97
CA LEU A 378 -6.45 -17.16 -3.03
C LEU A 378 -6.95 -18.47 -3.64
N ALA A 379 -6.06 -19.46 -3.82
CA ALA A 379 -6.42 -20.78 -4.32
C ALA A 379 -7.09 -21.70 -3.27
N GLY A 380 -7.32 -21.22 -2.05
CA GLY A 380 -7.87 -21.96 -0.91
C GLY A 380 -6.82 -22.29 0.16
N TYR A 381 -5.70 -22.87 -0.26
CA TYR A 381 -4.47 -23.03 0.53
C TYR A 381 -3.26 -22.94 -0.41
N TRP A 382 -2.02 -23.07 0.08
CA TRP A 382 -0.79 -22.98 -0.74
C TRP A 382 -0.83 -23.84 -2.02
N GLY A 383 -1.22 -25.11 -1.89
CA GLY A 383 -1.36 -26.04 -3.02
C GLY A 383 -2.74 -26.03 -3.68
N GLY A 384 -3.66 -25.16 -3.27
CA GLY A 384 -5.03 -25.08 -3.75
C GLY A 384 -6.02 -26.02 -3.04
N VAL A 385 -7.14 -26.35 -3.69
CA VAL A 385 -8.18 -27.25 -3.18
C VAL A 385 -7.92 -28.68 -3.63
N ASN A 386 -8.03 -29.65 -2.71
CA ASN A 386 -7.76 -31.05 -3.02
C ASN A 386 -8.83 -31.64 -3.96
N PRO A 387 -8.47 -32.18 -5.14
CA PRO A 387 -9.43 -32.71 -6.10
C PRO A 387 -9.96 -34.12 -5.80
N SER A 388 -9.39 -34.82 -4.83
CA SER A 388 -9.68 -36.24 -4.55
C SER A 388 -10.37 -36.48 -3.21
N VAL A 389 -10.82 -35.42 -2.52
CA VAL A 389 -11.46 -35.52 -1.21
C VAL A 389 -12.96 -35.30 -1.30
N ALA A 390 -13.71 -36.15 -0.59
CA ALA A 390 -15.16 -36.07 -0.49
C ALA A 390 -15.62 -34.73 0.12
N GLY A 391 -16.62 -34.10 -0.51
CA GLY A 391 -17.18 -32.82 -0.10
C GLY A 391 -16.53 -31.60 -0.76
N MET A 392 -15.60 -31.80 -1.70
CA MET A 392 -14.97 -30.73 -2.49
C MET A 392 -15.28 -30.82 -4.00
N GLU A 393 -15.91 -31.92 -4.45
CA GLU A 393 -16.12 -32.20 -5.87
C GLU A 393 -17.02 -31.18 -6.56
N HIS A 394 -17.97 -30.57 -5.82
CA HIS A 394 -18.88 -29.58 -6.38
C HIS A 394 -18.20 -28.25 -6.76
N TYR A 395 -16.97 -28.02 -6.26
CA TYR A 395 -16.13 -26.89 -6.68
C TYR A 395 -15.37 -27.17 -7.98
N ASP A 396 -15.36 -28.41 -8.48
CA ASP A 396 -14.63 -28.83 -9.68
C ASP A 396 -13.13 -28.44 -9.67
N PRO A 397 -12.38 -28.75 -8.59
CA PRO A 397 -10.94 -28.53 -8.55
C PRO A 397 -10.19 -29.49 -9.50
N THR A 398 -9.18 -28.97 -10.20
CA THR A 398 -8.32 -29.77 -11.07
C THR A 398 -6.85 -29.39 -10.88
N LEU A 399 -5.93 -30.34 -11.11
CA LEU A 399 -4.51 -30.02 -11.04
C LEU A 399 -4.10 -29.17 -12.25
N ALA A 400 -3.58 -27.98 -11.97
CA ALA A 400 -3.00 -27.06 -12.94
C ALA A 400 -1.54 -26.80 -12.57
N TYR A 401 -0.68 -26.69 -13.57
CA TYR A 401 0.77 -26.56 -13.38
C TYR A 401 1.20 -25.14 -13.75
N PRO A 402 1.80 -24.39 -12.81
CA PRO A 402 2.12 -22.99 -13.03
C PRO A 402 3.23 -22.79 -14.08
N ILE A 403 3.05 -21.80 -14.95
CA ILE A 403 4.02 -21.36 -15.94
C ILE A 403 4.35 -19.90 -15.67
N GLN A 404 5.55 -19.62 -15.17
CA GLN A 404 5.99 -18.25 -14.91
C GLN A 404 6.41 -17.53 -16.21
N SER A 405 6.17 -16.21 -16.24
CA SER A 405 6.67 -15.35 -17.31
C SER A 405 8.21 -15.33 -17.35
N PRO A 406 8.82 -15.11 -18.53
CA PRO A 406 10.26 -14.89 -18.63
C PRO A 406 10.75 -13.73 -17.76
N GLY A 407 9.97 -12.65 -17.64
CA GLY A 407 10.29 -11.50 -16.80
C GLY A 407 10.41 -11.87 -15.32
N VAL A 408 9.43 -12.60 -14.76
CA VAL A 408 9.47 -13.06 -13.36
C VAL A 408 10.62 -14.03 -13.12
N LYS A 409 10.83 -15.01 -14.03
CA LYS A 409 11.98 -15.94 -13.95
C LYS A 409 13.33 -15.21 -14.02
N GLY A 410 13.34 -14.03 -14.64
CA GLY A 410 14.49 -13.14 -14.70
C GLY A 410 14.87 -12.54 -13.35
N ASN A 411 13.98 -12.54 -12.36
CA ASN A 411 14.21 -12.01 -11.02
C ASN A 411 14.40 -13.14 -9.98
N GLN A 412 14.16 -12.88 -8.69
CA GLN A 412 14.48 -13.82 -7.60
C GLN A 412 13.68 -15.14 -7.75
N PRO A 413 14.37 -16.31 -7.74
CA PRO A 413 13.70 -17.62 -7.74
C PRO A 413 12.82 -17.82 -6.50
N ASP A 414 11.80 -18.67 -6.64
CA ASP A 414 10.83 -18.91 -5.59
C ASP A 414 10.55 -20.41 -5.42
N ILE A 415 10.80 -20.91 -4.21
CA ILE A 415 10.64 -22.32 -3.87
C ILE A 415 9.19 -22.79 -3.95
N VAL A 416 8.21 -21.89 -3.78
CA VAL A 416 6.79 -22.21 -3.96
C VAL A 416 6.53 -22.63 -5.40
N MET A 417 7.17 -21.95 -6.36
CA MET A 417 7.00 -22.25 -7.78
C MET A 417 7.65 -23.56 -8.17
N ASP A 418 8.84 -23.85 -7.63
CA ASP A 418 9.51 -25.12 -7.86
C ASP A 418 8.68 -26.29 -7.32
N SER A 419 8.09 -26.13 -6.13
CA SER A 419 7.19 -27.11 -5.52
C SER A 419 5.94 -27.35 -6.37
N LEU A 420 5.22 -26.28 -6.73
CA LEU A 420 3.96 -26.38 -7.49
C LEU A 420 4.16 -26.79 -8.96
N ALA A 421 5.34 -26.56 -9.54
CA ALA A 421 5.66 -27.07 -10.87
C ALA A 421 5.75 -28.61 -10.90
N VAL A 422 6.11 -29.24 -9.78
CA VAL A 422 6.19 -30.70 -9.64
C VAL A 422 4.84 -31.28 -9.20
N HIS A 423 4.23 -30.69 -8.16
CA HIS A 423 3.05 -31.27 -7.52
C HIS A 423 1.72 -30.78 -8.11
N GLY A 424 1.72 -29.65 -8.82
CA GLY A 424 0.52 -29.00 -9.35
C GLY A 424 -0.31 -28.30 -8.27
N LEU A 425 -1.03 -27.26 -8.67
CA LEU A 425 -1.98 -26.52 -7.84
C LEU A 425 -3.40 -27.02 -8.10
N GLY A 426 -4.15 -27.32 -7.04
CA GLY A 426 -5.56 -27.66 -7.08
C GLY A 426 -6.43 -26.44 -7.41
N LEU A 427 -6.59 -26.15 -8.69
CA LEU A 427 -7.27 -24.97 -9.21
C LEU A 427 -8.76 -25.22 -9.28
N VAL A 428 -9.53 -24.47 -8.48
CA VAL A 428 -11.00 -24.40 -8.60
C VAL A 428 -11.37 -23.79 -9.95
N HIS A 429 -12.26 -24.43 -10.71
CA HIS A 429 -12.63 -23.89 -12.03
C HIS A 429 -13.13 -22.43 -11.92
N PRO A 430 -12.71 -21.47 -12.78
CA PRO A 430 -13.07 -20.05 -12.63
C PRO A 430 -14.57 -19.75 -12.58
N ARG A 431 -15.41 -20.59 -13.20
CA ARG A 431 -16.89 -20.50 -13.13
C ARG A 431 -17.49 -20.94 -11.78
N LYS A 432 -16.71 -21.60 -10.93
CA LYS A 432 -17.12 -22.17 -9.63
C LYS A 432 -16.47 -21.46 -8.45
N VAL A 433 -15.42 -20.68 -8.68
CA VAL A 433 -14.64 -20.04 -7.62
C VAL A 433 -15.46 -19.09 -6.73
N PHE A 434 -16.48 -18.41 -7.27
CA PHE A 434 -17.41 -17.63 -6.45
C PHE A 434 -18.15 -18.50 -5.43
N ASN A 435 -18.62 -19.69 -5.81
CA ASN A 435 -19.31 -20.59 -4.89
C ASN A 435 -18.36 -21.06 -3.79
N PHE A 436 -17.12 -21.41 -4.16
CA PHE A 436 -16.07 -21.76 -3.20
C PHE A 436 -15.84 -20.66 -2.17
N TYR A 437 -15.55 -19.44 -2.61
CA TYR A 437 -15.37 -18.32 -1.69
C TYR A 437 -16.63 -18.03 -0.89
N ASN A 438 -17.80 -18.05 -1.51
CA ASN A 438 -19.05 -17.72 -0.82
C ASN A 438 -19.38 -18.75 0.26
N GLU A 439 -19.13 -20.03 0.05
CA GLU A 439 -19.32 -21.06 1.08
C GLU A 439 -18.29 -20.91 2.21
N LEU A 440 -17.01 -20.68 1.88
CA LEU A 440 -15.96 -20.43 2.87
C LEU A 440 -16.27 -19.19 3.72
N HIS A 441 -16.51 -18.04 3.08
CA HIS A 441 -16.76 -16.78 3.78
C HIS A 441 -18.09 -16.77 4.52
N ALA A 442 -19.14 -17.45 4.03
CA ALA A 442 -20.39 -17.59 4.78
C ALA A 442 -20.18 -18.39 6.07
N TYR A 443 -19.36 -19.45 6.03
CA TYR A 443 -19.00 -20.20 7.24
C TYR A 443 -18.20 -19.32 8.21
N LEU A 444 -17.21 -18.57 7.73
CA LEU A 444 -16.42 -17.65 8.55
C LEU A 444 -17.29 -16.56 9.20
N ALA A 445 -18.15 -15.92 8.41
CA ALA A 445 -19.10 -14.93 8.91
C ALA A 445 -20.06 -15.54 9.96
N SER A 446 -20.50 -16.79 9.78
CA SER A 446 -21.31 -17.50 10.79
C SER A 446 -20.55 -17.78 12.10
N CYS A 447 -19.21 -17.78 12.05
CA CYS A 447 -18.35 -17.85 13.23
C CYS A 447 -18.09 -16.47 13.86
N GLY A 448 -18.62 -15.38 13.30
CA GLY A 448 -18.41 -14.02 13.77
C GLY A 448 -17.14 -13.35 13.22
N VAL A 449 -16.47 -13.95 12.24
CA VAL A 449 -15.30 -13.35 11.56
C VAL A 449 -15.76 -12.16 10.71
N ASP A 450 -14.99 -11.07 10.74
CA ASP A 450 -15.33 -9.78 10.14
C ASP A 450 -14.66 -9.53 8.78
N GLY A 451 -13.70 -10.39 8.40
CA GLY A 451 -12.99 -10.28 7.14
C GLY A 451 -11.89 -11.33 6.96
N VAL A 452 -11.10 -11.16 5.90
CA VAL A 452 -10.04 -12.12 5.53
C VAL A 452 -8.73 -11.43 5.17
N LYS A 453 -7.61 -12.11 5.44
CA LYS A 453 -6.30 -11.81 4.82
C LYS A 453 -6.08 -12.85 3.71
N VAL A 454 -5.97 -12.39 2.47
CA VAL A 454 -5.90 -13.30 1.31
C VAL A 454 -4.52 -13.25 0.68
N ASP A 455 -3.77 -14.33 0.84
CA ASP A 455 -2.38 -14.46 0.39
C ASP A 455 -2.27 -15.22 -0.94
N VAL A 456 -1.03 -15.36 -1.43
CA VAL A 456 -0.64 -16.14 -2.61
C VAL A 456 -1.41 -15.74 -3.87
N GLN A 457 -1.87 -14.49 -3.98
CA GLN A 457 -2.78 -14.09 -5.05
C GLN A 457 -2.16 -14.15 -6.44
N ASN A 458 -0.89 -13.74 -6.57
CA ASN A 458 -0.22 -13.70 -7.88
C ASN A 458 -0.01 -15.08 -8.51
N ILE A 459 -0.23 -16.20 -7.81
CA ILE A 459 -0.05 -17.53 -8.39
C ILE A 459 -0.99 -17.76 -9.57
N ILE A 460 -2.19 -17.17 -9.52
CA ILE A 460 -3.23 -17.32 -10.53
C ILE A 460 -2.77 -16.81 -11.91
N GLU A 461 -1.87 -15.83 -11.94
CA GLU A 461 -1.34 -15.29 -13.20
C GLU A 461 -0.58 -16.35 -14.01
N THR A 462 -0.01 -17.35 -13.34
CA THR A 462 0.80 -18.41 -13.95
C THR A 462 -0.04 -19.57 -14.49
N LEU A 463 -1.37 -19.50 -14.33
CA LEU A 463 -2.32 -20.56 -14.65
C LEU A 463 -3.28 -20.13 -15.77
N GLY A 464 -2.87 -19.17 -16.61
CA GLY A 464 -3.70 -18.60 -17.67
C GLY A 464 -4.00 -19.54 -18.85
N ALA A 465 -3.18 -20.58 -19.06
CA ALA A 465 -3.30 -21.50 -20.18
C ALA A 465 -4.65 -22.24 -20.17
N GLY A 466 -5.42 -22.10 -21.25
CA GLY A 466 -6.75 -22.70 -21.38
C GLY A 466 -7.89 -21.90 -20.74
N TYR A 467 -7.58 -20.76 -20.11
CA TYR A 467 -8.56 -19.88 -19.45
C TYR A 467 -8.61 -18.46 -20.04
N GLY A 468 -8.06 -18.26 -21.25
CA GLY A 468 -8.04 -16.96 -21.92
C GLY A 468 -6.90 -16.05 -21.44
N GLY A 469 -5.81 -16.65 -20.94
CA GLY A 469 -4.64 -15.92 -20.49
C GLY A 469 -4.72 -15.39 -19.06
N ARG A 470 -3.58 -14.89 -18.58
CA ARG A 470 -3.31 -14.43 -17.22
C ARG A 470 -4.29 -13.37 -16.73
N VAL A 471 -4.65 -12.43 -17.61
CA VAL A 471 -5.56 -11.32 -17.26
C VAL A 471 -6.98 -11.85 -17.03
N SER A 472 -7.45 -12.74 -17.89
CA SER A 472 -8.82 -13.28 -17.83
C SER A 472 -9.06 -14.13 -16.58
N ILE A 473 -8.13 -15.03 -16.26
CA ILE A 473 -8.24 -15.88 -15.07
C ILE A 473 -8.10 -15.06 -13.78
N THR A 474 -7.10 -14.17 -13.70
CA THR A 474 -6.89 -13.33 -12.51
C THR A 474 -8.11 -12.45 -12.25
N ARG A 475 -8.66 -11.80 -13.29
CA ARG A 475 -9.87 -10.98 -13.16
C ARG A 475 -11.07 -11.78 -12.66
N SER A 476 -11.25 -13.01 -13.15
CA SER A 476 -12.34 -13.88 -12.71
C SER A 476 -12.22 -14.22 -11.21
N TYR A 477 -11.00 -14.50 -10.74
CA TYR A 477 -10.72 -14.75 -9.33
C TYR A 477 -10.92 -13.52 -8.45
N VAL A 478 -10.40 -12.35 -8.85
CA VAL A 478 -10.57 -11.08 -8.12
C VAL A 478 -12.05 -10.71 -8.00
N GLN A 479 -12.81 -10.80 -9.09
CA GLN A 479 -14.24 -10.49 -9.07
C GLN A 479 -15.04 -11.42 -8.17
N ALA A 480 -14.72 -12.71 -8.19
CA ALA A 480 -15.36 -13.69 -7.32
C ALA A 480 -15.00 -13.47 -5.84
N LEU A 481 -13.75 -13.13 -5.55
CA LEU A 481 -13.29 -12.79 -4.20
C LEU A 481 -14.05 -11.57 -3.68
N GLU A 482 -14.03 -10.45 -4.42
CA GLU A 482 -14.70 -9.20 -4.02
C GLU A 482 -16.20 -9.39 -3.87
N ALA A 483 -16.86 -10.12 -4.78
CA ALA A 483 -18.29 -10.40 -4.67
C ALA A 483 -18.63 -11.24 -3.43
N SER A 484 -17.75 -12.16 -3.04
CA SER A 484 -17.95 -12.99 -1.86
C SER A 484 -17.69 -12.21 -0.56
N VAL A 485 -16.62 -11.41 -0.52
CA VAL A 485 -16.31 -10.53 0.63
C VAL A 485 -17.45 -9.55 0.87
N ALA A 486 -17.89 -8.83 -0.17
CA ALA A 486 -18.97 -7.85 -0.07
C ALA A 486 -20.30 -8.47 0.39
N LYS A 487 -20.53 -9.76 0.09
CA LYS A 487 -21.74 -10.47 0.49
C LYS A 487 -21.72 -10.94 1.95
N ASN A 488 -20.55 -11.28 2.48
CA ASN A 488 -20.44 -11.97 3.77
C ASN A 488 -19.88 -11.09 4.90
N PHE A 489 -19.17 -10.00 4.57
CA PHE A 489 -18.53 -9.13 5.56
C PHE A 489 -19.04 -7.69 5.42
N GLU A 490 -19.68 -7.15 6.46
CA GLU A 490 -20.34 -5.83 6.47
C GLU A 490 -19.38 -4.67 6.14
N ASP A 491 -18.14 -4.76 6.61
CA ASP A 491 -17.10 -3.78 6.37
C ASP A 491 -16.29 -4.01 5.09
N ASN A 492 -16.72 -4.96 4.24
CA ASN A 492 -15.97 -5.39 3.07
C ASN A 492 -14.52 -5.77 3.43
N GLY A 493 -14.38 -6.49 4.55
CA GLY A 493 -13.11 -6.74 5.21
C GLY A 493 -12.20 -7.68 4.42
N CYS A 494 -11.16 -7.12 3.80
CA CYS A 494 -10.18 -7.89 3.04
C CYS A 494 -8.83 -7.18 3.00
N ILE A 495 -7.77 -7.89 3.41
CA ILE A 495 -6.38 -7.52 3.17
C ILE A 495 -5.89 -8.33 1.97
N ALA A 496 -5.60 -7.66 0.85
CA ALA A 496 -4.96 -8.31 -0.30
C ALA A 496 -3.45 -8.42 -0.08
N CYS A 497 -2.91 -9.62 -0.21
CA CYS A 497 -1.52 -9.90 0.12
C CYS A 497 -0.90 -10.80 -0.97
N MET A 498 0.42 -10.67 -1.17
CA MET A 498 1.17 -11.34 -2.25
C MET A 498 0.57 -11.09 -3.64
N CYS A 499 0.06 -9.88 -3.84
CA CYS A 499 -0.84 -9.50 -4.95
C CYS A 499 -0.31 -8.35 -5.82
N HIS A 500 1.01 -8.10 -5.84
CA HIS A 500 1.55 -6.93 -6.51
C HIS A 500 1.50 -6.96 -8.05
N ASN A 501 0.86 -7.94 -8.70
CA ASN A 501 0.76 -7.94 -10.16
C ASN A 501 -0.26 -6.89 -10.65
N THR A 502 -0.03 -6.33 -11.84
CA THR A 502 -0.98 -5.38 -12.43
C THR A 502 -2.25 -6.06 -12.96
N ASP A 503 -2.24 -7.38 -13.17
CA ASP A 503 -3.42 -8.17 -13.52
C ASP A 503 -4.54 -8.01 -12.49
N GLY A 504 -4.19 -8.12 -11.21
CA GLY A 504 -5.08 -7.97 -10.07
C GLY A 504 -5.38 -6.52 -9.72
N LEU A 505 -4.37 -5.65 -9.70
CA LEU A 505 -4.54 -4.22 -9.37
C LEU A 505 -5.54 -3.53 -10.31
N TYR A 506 -5.40 -3.73 -11.62
CA TYR A 506 -6.34 -3.17 -12.62
C TYR A 506 -7.66 -3.95 -12.73
N SER A 507 -7.91 -4.93 -11.85
CA SER A 507 -9.17 -5.68 -11.77
C SER A 507 -9.93 -5.48 -10.46
N ALA A 508 -9.37 -4.77 -9.47
CA ALA A 508 -9.93 -4.65 -8.13
C ALA A 508 -10.79 -3.38 -7.95
N LYS A 509 -12.09 -3.56 -7.65
CA LYS A 509 -13.06 -2.45 -7.51
C LYS A 509 -13.42 -2.13 -6.06
N GLN A 510 -13.27 -3.08 -5.15
CA GLN A 510 -13.82 -3.01 -3.80
C GLN A 510 -12.77 -3.24 -2.72
N THR A 511 -11.85 -4.19 -2.90
CA THR A 511 -10.82 -4.48 -1.88
C THR A 511 -9.98 -3.23 -1.64
N ALA A 512 -9.91 -2.81 -0.38
CA ALA A 512 -9.42 -1.50 0.01
C ALA A 512 -8.04 -1.51 0.67
N ILE A 513 -7.54 -2.67 1.11
CA ILE A 513 -6.26 -2.81 1.81
C ILE A 513 -5.32 -3.72 1.01
N ILE A 514 -4.05 -3.32 0.88
CA ILE A 514 -3.01 -4.10 0.21
C ILE A 514 -1.73 -4.17 1.05
N ARG A 515 -1.21 -5.36 1.33
CA ARG A 515 0.15 -5.48 1.88
C ARG A 515 1.14 -4.92 0.87
N ALA A 516 1.99 -3.99 1.27
CA ALA A 516 2.86 -3.22 0.38
C ALA A 516 4.34 -3.60 0.46
N SER A 517 4.69 -4.66 1.19
CA SER A 517 6.05 -5.17 1.34
C SER A 517 6.09 -6.69 1.32
N ASP A 518 7.30 -7.22 1.14
CA ASP A 518 7.62 -8.58 1.56
C ASP A 518 7.46 -8.74 3.09
N ASP A 519 7.56 -9.97 3.57
CA ASP A 519 7.39 -10.25 4.99
C ASP A 519 8.44 -9.51 5.84
N PHE A 520 8.03 -9.09 7.03
CA PHE A 520 8.95 -8.75 8.10
C PHE A 520 9.73 -10.01 8.52
N TYR A 521 11.04 -10.04 8.26
CA TYR A 521 11.92 -11.16 8.64
C TYR A 521 12.73 -10.81 9.90
N PRO A 522 12.26 -11.14 11.13
CA PRO A 522 12.92 -10.75 12.39
C PRO A 522 14.35 -11.29 12.56
N HIS A 523 14.71 -12.32 11.81
CA HIS A 523 16.02 -12.97 11.90
C HIS A 523 16.95 -12.65 10.73
N ASP A 524 16.49 -11.86 9.76
CA ASP A 524 17.32 -11.38 8.66
C ASP A 524 17.63 -9.90 8.85
N PRO A 525 18.84 -9.54 9.35
CA PRO A 525 19.23 -8.15 9.52
C PRO A 525 19.20 -7.34 8.22
N ALA A 526 19.35 -8.00 7.06
CA ALA A 526 19.30 -7.34 5.76
C ALA A 526 17.90 -6.83 5.40
N SER A 527 16.86 -7.33 6.06
CA SER A 527 15.46 -7.02 5.73
C SER A 527 14.97 -5.70 6.31
N HIS A 528 15.50 -5.23 7.45
CA HIS A 528 14.89 -4.12 8.20
C HIS A 528 14.93 -2.77 7.48
N THR A 529 16.11 -2.35 6.99
CA THR A 529 16.23 -1.06 6.31
C THR A 529 15.56 -1.08 4.93
N ILE A 530 15.69 -2.20 4.20
CA ILE A 530 15.05 -2.35 2.90
C ILE A 530 13.52 -2.46 3.01
N HIS A 531 12.98 -2.94 4.15
CA HIS A 531 11.54 -3.00 4.40
C HIS A 531 10.93 -1.61 4.38
N ILE A 532 11.42 -0.67 5.21
CA ILE A 532 10.79 0.66 5.29
C ILE A 532 11.00 1.45 3.99
N SER A 533 12.14 1.28 3.31
CA SER A 533 12.32 1.90 2.00
C SER A 533 11.38 1.28 0.97
N SER A 534 11.33 -0.05 0.83
CA SER A 534 10.45 -0.72 -0.13
C SER A 534 8.98 -0.38 0.08
N VAL A 535 8.49 -0.41 1.32
CA VAL A 535 7.08 -0.13 1.60
C VAL A 535 6.71 1.33 1.29
N ALA A 536 7.60 2.28 1.59
CA ALA A 536 7.38 3.70 1.29
C ALA A 536 7.34 3.96 -0.22
N TYR A 537 8.28 3.41 -0.99
CA TYR A 537 8.30 3.58 -2.44
C TYR A 537 7.17 2.81 -3.13
N ASN A 538 6.87 1.58 -2.71
CA ASN A 538 5.73 0.82 -3.23
C ASN A 538 4.41 1.57 -3.01
N THR A 539 4.29 2.31 -1.89
CA THR A 539 3.12 3.14 -1.57
C THR A 539 2.85 4.23 -2.61
N LEU A 540 3.86 4.73 -3.34
CA LEU A 540 3.64 5.69 -4.44
C LEU A 540 2.73 5.14 -5.54
N PHE A 541 2.83 3.84 -5.81
CA PHE A 541 2.03 3.18 -6.84
C PHE A 541 0.83 2.43 -6.25
N LEU A 542 1.06 1.56 -5.27
CA LEU A 542 0.01 0.75 -4.64
C LEU A 542 -1.01 1.60 -3.90
N GLY A 543 -0.55 2.72 -3.32
CA GLY A 543 -1.40 3.68 -2.64
C GLY A 543 -2.55 4.13 -3.54
N GLU A 544 -2.35 4.33 -4.85
CA GLU A 544 -3.41 4.80 -5.75
C GLU A 544 -4.53 3.76 -5.96
N PHE A 545 -4.28 2.49 -5.67
CA PHE A 545 -5.29 1.42 -5.79
C PHE A 545 -5.96 1.11 -4.46
N MET A 546 -5.21 1.07 -3.36
CA MET A 546 -5.64 0.57 -2.04
C MET A 546 -4.83 1.26 -0.95
N GLN A 547 -5.33 1.26 0.29
CA GLN A 547 -4.57 1.70 1.45
C GLN A 547 -3.45 0.67 1.75
N PRO A 548 -2.18 1.09 1.74
CA PRO A 548 -1.08 0.18 2.03
C PRO A 548 -1.09 -0.29 3.49
N ASP A 549 -0.93 -1.59 3.66
CA ASP A 549 -0.59 -2.27 4.90
C ASP A 549 0.93 -2.50 4.91
N TRP A 550 1.60 -2.04 5.97
CA TRP A 550 3.06 -2.06 6.11
C TRP A 550 3.59 -3.29 6.83
N ASP A 551 2.72 -4.30 6.98
CA ASP A 551 2.97 -5.59 7.63
C ASP A 551 3.10 -5.48 9.16
N MET A 552 2.98 -6.62 9.84
CA MET A 552 3.31 -6.79 11.25
C MET A 552 4.79 -6.46 11.54
N PHE A 553 5.11 -6.36 12.82
CA PHE A 553 6.48 -6.30 13.32
C PHE A 553 6.55 -6.84 14.76
N HIS A 554 7.77 -7.08 15.24
CA HIS A 554 8.00 -7.41 16.65
C HIS A 554 8.22 -6.16 17.48
N SER A 555 7.48 -6.00 18.58
CA SER A 555 7.69 -4.90 19.53
C SER A 555 8.94 -5.10 20.38
N LEU A 556 9.32 -6.35 20.65
CA LEU A 556 10.55 -6.71 21.34
C LEU A 556 11.63 -7.16 20.35
N HIS A 557 12.29 -6.18 19.71
CA HIS A 557 13.32 -6.43 18.69
C HIS A 557 14.32 -5.26 18.64
N PRO A 558 15.62 -5.47 18.30
CA PRO A 558 16.59 -4.37 18.17
C PRO A 558 16.21 -3.24 17.20
N ALA A 559 15.40 -3.55 16.18
CA ALA A 559 14.87 -2.59 15.21
C ALA A 559 13.41 -2.16 15.50
N ALA A 560 12.85 -2.48 16.68
CA ALA A 560 11.42 -2.29 16.95
C ALA A 560 11.01 -0.81 16.95
N ASP A 561 11.73 0.08 17.63
CA ASP A 561 11.46 1.53 17.63
C ASP A 561 11.48 2.10 16.19
N TYR A 562 12.42 1.65 15.35
CA TYR A 562 12.54 2.05 13.94
C TYR A 562 11.30 1.64 13.13
N HIS A 563 10.84 0.38 13.27
CA HIS A 563 9.65 -0.12 12.59
C HIS A 563 8.34 0.51 13.11
N ALA A 564 8.27 0.79 14.42
CA ALA A 564 7.13 1.44 15.07
C ALA A 564 6.96 2.88 14.58
N ALA A 565 8.05 3.66 14.55
CA ALA A 565 8.04 5.04 14.08
C ALA A 565 7.67 5.17 12.60
N ALA A 566 8.11 4.22 11.76
CA ALA A 566 7.70 4.19 10.36
C ALA A 566 6.18 3.95 10.21
N ARG A 567 5.62 2.97 10.94
CA ARG A 567 4.19 2.63 10.91
C ARG A 567 3.30 3.73 11.49
N SER A 568 3.75 4.47 12.51
CA SER A 568 2.97 5.56 13.11
C SER A 568 2.67 6.71 12.14
N ILE A 569 3.51 6.88 11.12
CA ILE A 569 3.34 7.91 10.08
C ILE A 569 2.97 7.33 8.70
N GLY A 570 2.91 6.01 8.55
CA GLY A 570 2.63 5.34 7.27
C GLY A 570 1.16 5.44 6.84
N GLY A 571 0.26 5.83 7.76
CA GLY A 571 -1.19 5.83 7.54
C GLY A 571 -1.79 4.43 7.36
N CYS A 572 -1.06 3.40 7.78
CA CYS A 572 -1.42 2.00 7.67
C CYS A 572 -2.08 1.48 8.96
N ALA A 573 -2.59 0.24 8.92
CA ALA A 573 -2.90 -0.50 10.14
C ALA A 573 -1.61 -0.73 10.95
N ILE A 574 -1.73 -0.81 12.27
CA ILE A 574 -0.61 -1.08 13.17
C ILE A 574 -0.94 -2.34 13.95
N TYR A 575 -0.21 -3.41 13.66
CA TYR A 575 -0.34 -4.67 14.38
C TYR A 575 1.01 -5.34 14.57
N VAL A 576 1.13 -6.12 15.65
CA VAL A 576 2.35 -6.85 16.00
C VAL A 576 2.15 -8.35 15.84
N SER A 577 3.25 -9.10 15.83
CA SER A 577 3.25 -10.57 15.72
C SER A 577 4.01 -11.25 16.86
N ASP A 578 4.25 -10.51 17.95
CA ASP A 578 4.95 -11.00 19.13
C ASP A 578 4.35 -12.30 19.68
N LYS A 579 5.23 -13.16 20.21
CA LYS A 579 4.81 -14.29 21.04
C LYS A 579 4.18 -13.79 22.34
N PRO A 580 3.13 -14.47 22.86
CA PRO A 580 2.58 -14.14 24.17
C PRO A 580 3.67 -14.02 25.24
N GLY A 581 3.59 -12.98 26.07
CA GLY A 581 4.58 -12.68 27.12
C GLY A 581 5.90 -12.07 26.63
N ASN A 582 6.09 -11.85 25.32
CA ASN A 582 7.32 -11.30 24.74
C ASN A 582 7.06 -9.94 24.07
N HIS A 583 6.47 -9.02 24.83
CA HIS A 583 6.07 -7.69 24.36
C HIS A 583 6.94 -6.59 24.98
N ASN A 584 7.15 -5.51 24.23
CA ASN A 584 7.71 -4.27 24.75
C ASN A 584 6.59 -3.24 24.95
N PHE A 585 5.95 -3.24 26.12
CA PHE A 585 4.81 -2.35 26.37
C PHE A 585 5.17 -0.87 26.43
N ASP A 586 6.41 -0.52 26.76
CA ASP A 586 6.87 0.87 26.73
C ASP A 586 6.93 1.40 25.31
N LEU A 587 7.32 0.56 24.35
CA LEU A 587 7.22 0.88 22.93
C LEU A 587 5.76 0.94 22.47
N LEU A 588 4.96 -0.06 22.81
CA LEU A 588 3.56 -0.15 22.36
C LEU A 588 2.71 1.03 22.85
N ARG A 589 2.95 1.54 24.06
CA ARG A 589 2.29 2.75 24.60
C ARG A 589 2.58 4.03 23.81
N LYS A 590 3.62 4.07 22.98
CA LYS A 590 3.88 5.18 22.05
C LYS A 590 3.05 5.11 20.76
N LEU A 591 2.37 3.99 20.52
CA LEU A 591 1.53 3.72 19.35
C LEU A 591 0.04 3.59 19.70
N VAL A 592 -0.25 2.94 20.83
CA VAL A 592 -1.58 2.44 21.20
C VAL A 592 -2.13 3.25 22.37
N LEU A 593 -3.31 3.83 22.17
CA LEU A 593 -4.07 4.49 23.23
C LEU A 593 -4.70 3.46 24.18
N PRO A 594 -5.08 3.82 25.42
CA PRO A 594 -5.63 2.86 26.39
C PRO A 594 -6.89 2.10 25.92
N ASP A 595 -7.67 2.69 25.02
CA ASP A 595 -8.85 2.04 24.43
C ASP A 595 -8.50 1.01 23.34
N GLY A 596 -7.22 0.93 22.93
CA GLY A 596 -6.70 0.09 21.86
C GLY A 596 -6.72 0.75 20.48
N SER A 597 -7.14 2.02 20.38
CA SER A 597 -7.11 2.77 19.12
C SER A 597 -5.72 3.37 18.86
N VAL A 598 -5.44 3.73 17.60
CA VAL A 598 -4.14 4.31 17.19
C VAL A 598 -4.32 5.70 16.59
N LEU A 599 -3.31 6.57 16.76
CA LEU A 599 -3.25 7.89 16.13
C LEU A 599 -2.75 7.79 14.68
N ARG A 600 -3.56 7.19 13.79
CA ARG A 600 -3.19 6.95 12.40
C ARG A 600 -3.16 8.25 11.57
N ALA A 601 -2.10 8.43 10.77
CA ALA A 601 -2.02 9.50 9.78
C ALA A 601 -2.99 9.25 8.60
N GLN A 602 -3.39 10.32 7.89
CA GLN A 602 -4.53 10.23 6.96
C GLN A 602 -4.23 9.59 5.61
N LEU A 603 -3.07 9.91 5.02
CA LEU A 603 -2.73 9.48 3.67
C LEU A 603 -1.89 8.19 3.72
N PRO A 604 -1.73 7.46 2.62
CA PRO A 604 -0.60 6.54 2.48
C PRO A 604 0.73 7.31 2.60
N GLY A 605 1.61 6.90 3.51
CA GLY A 605 2.91 7.55 3.72
C GLY A 605 3.85 7.39 2.53
N ARG A 606 4.45 8.49 2.06
CA ARG A 606 5.24 8.53 0.82
C ARG A 606 6.61 9.16 1.04
N PRO A 607 7.63 8.82 0.22
CA PRO A 607 8.87 9.57 0.21
C PRO A 607 8.62 11.06 -0.11
N THR A 608 9.39 11.95 0.49
CA THR A 608 9.39 13.37 0.14
C THR A 608 9.94 13.58 -1.26
N LEU A 609 9.63 14.75 -1.86
CA LEU A 609 10.01 15.07 -3.23
C LEU A 609 11.51 14.90 -3.50
N ASP A 610 12.36 15.36 -2.59
CA ASP A 610 13.81 15.29 -2.69
C ASP A 610 14.36 13.86 -2.56
N CYS A 611 13.60 12.95 -1.96
CA CYS A 611 13.98 11.54 -1.87
C CYS A 611 13.64 10.75 -3.15
N LEU A 612 12.63 11.14 -3.93
CA LEU A 612 12.03 10.28 -4.98
C LEU A 612 13.02 9.61 -5.94
N PHE A 613 14.13 10.27 -6.26
CA PHE A 613 15.13 9.79 -7.22
C PHE A 613 16.51 9.54 -6.59
N ALA A 614 16.60 9.55 -5.25
CA ALA A 614 17.79 9.20 -4.49
C ALA A 614 17.64 7.78 -3.94
N ASP A 615 18.74 7.03 -3.77
CA ASP A 615 18.69 5.66 -3.28
C ASP A 615 19.06 5.61 -1.78
N PRO A 616 18.09 5.74 -0.87
CA PRO A 616 18.36 5.87 0.57
C PRO A 616 18.93 4.59 1.19
N ALA A 617 18.98 3.49 0.43
CA ALA A 617 19.45 2.21 0.90
C ALA A 617 20.92 1.94 0.54
N ARG A 618 21.45 2.59 -0.52
CA ARG A 618 22.74 2.20 -1.13
C ARG A 618 23.69 3.34 -1.49
N ASP A 619 23.22 4.58 -1.59
CA ASP A 619 24.06 5.67 -2.10
C ASP A 619 25.09 6.23 -1.08
N GLY A 620 25.00 5.80 0.18
CA GLY A 620 25.89 6.22 1.25
C GLY A 620 25.76 7.69 1.67
N ILE A 621 24.74 8.42 1.19
CA ILE A 621 24.59 9.86 1.44
C ILE A 621 23.15 10.28 1.78
N SER A 622 22.14 9.53 1.32
CA SER A 622 20.74 9.94 1.44
C SER A 622 20.05 9.31 2.64
N LEU A 623 19.34 10.15 3.39
CA LEU A 623 18.32 9.72 4.34
C LEU A 623 16.98 9.55 3.60
N LEU A 624 16.16 8.59 4.02
CA LEU A 624 14.78 8.49 3.57
C LEU A 624 13.91 9.39 4.43
N LYS A 625 13.22 10.35 3.82
CA LYS A 625 12.16 11.11 4.47
C LYS A 625 10.81 10.63 3.98
N ILE A 626 9.91 10.33 4.91
CA ILE A 626 8.55 9.89 4.64
C ILE A 626 7.60 10.94 5.19
N TRP A 627 6.73 11.49 4.36
CA TRP A 627 5.75 12.50 4.76
C TRP A 627 4.33 11.94 4.80
N ASN A 628 3.52 12.54 5.66
CA ASN A 628 2.09 12.35 5.76
C ASN A 628 1.42 13.59 6.38
N VAL A 629 0.09 13.56 6.49
CA VAL A 629 -0.70 14.59 7.18
C VAL A 629 -1.63 13.98 8.22
N ASN A 630 -1.89 14.77 9.25
CA ASN A 630 -2.96 14.60 10.22
C ASN A 630 -4.07 15.63 9.93
N LYS A 631 -5.15 15.64 10.71
CA LYS A 631 -6.29 16.55 10.47
C LYS A 631 -5.92 18.03 10.47
N CYS A 632 -4.97 18.44 11.31
CA CYS A 632 -4.60 19.85 11.46
C CYS A 632 -3.09 20.12 11.26
N THR A 633 -2.28 19.10 10.96
CA THR A 633 -0.81 19.21 10.95
C THR A 633 -0.18 18.29 9.90
N GLY A 634 1.10 18.51 9.60
CA GLY A 634 1.94 17.61 8.81
C GLY A 634 2.89 16.80 9.69
N VAL A 635 3.38 15.67 9.18
CA VAL A 635 4.43 14.88 9.84
C VAL A 635 5.45 14.37 8.83
N VAL A 636 6.73 14.42 9.18
CA VAL A 636 7.82 13.81 8.42
C VAL A 636 8.65 12.94 9.34
N GLY A 637 8.82 11.67 8.98
CA GLY A 637 9.83 10.80 9.59
C GLY A 637 11.07 10.75 8.72
N VAL A 638 12.24 10.89 9.34
CA VAL A 638 13.54 10.78 8.69
C VAL A 638 14.22 9.51 9.17
N PHE A 639 14.69 8.67 8.25
CA PHE A 639 15.22 7.34 8.52
C PHE A 639 16.55 7.12 7.80
N ASN A 640 17.52 6.52 8.48
CA ASN A 640 18.74 6.04 7.83
C ASN A 640 18.58 4.57 7.40
N CYS A 641 18.32 4.36 6.11
CA CYS A 641 18.07 3.05 5.50
C CYS A 641 19.32 2.39 4.89
N GLN A 642 20.52 2.94 5.10
CA GLN A 642 21.73 2.47 4.40
C GLN A 642 22.14 1.04 4.82
N GLY A 643 22.90 0.36 3.96
CA GLY A 643 23.64 -0.85 4.29
C GLY A 643 23.08 -2.16 3.75
N ALA A 644 21.78 -2.21 3.45
CA ALA A 644 21.15 -3.37 2.82
C ALA A 644 20.25 -2.97 1.66
N GLY A 645 20.15 -3.83 0.65
CA GLY A 645 19.28 -3.59 -0.50
C GLY A 645 19.21 -4.78 -1.45
N TRP A 646 18.26 -4.73 -2.38
CA TRP A 646 18.12 -5.78 -3.40
C TRP A 646 19.30 -5.76 -4.38
N CYS A 647 19.94 -6.91 -4.58
CA CYS A 647 21.06 -7.08 -5.49
C CYS A 647 20.61 -7.68 -6.82
N LYS A 648 20.82 -6.96 -7.94
CA LYS A 648 20.47 -7.40 -9.31
C LYS A 648 21.21 -8.67 -9.75
N ILE A 649 22.47 -8.83 -9.32
CA ILE A 649 23.32 -9.96 -9.73
C ILE A 649 22.91 -11.23 -8.99
N GLU A 650 22.81 -11.13 -7.68
CA GLU A 650 22.51 -12.25 -6.78
C GLU A 650 21.01 -12.54 -6.66
N LYS A 651 20.18 -11.61 -7.14
CA LYS A 651 18.72 -11.65 -7.13
C LYS A 651 18.14 -11.93 -5.74
N LYS A 652 18.68 -11.24 -4.73
CA LYS A 652 18.22 -11.31 -3.34
C LYS A 652 18.61 -10.04 -2.59
N THR A 653 17.93 -9.76 -1.48
CA THR A 653 18.34 -8.74 -0.53
C THR A 653 19.65 -9.17 0.15
N ARG A 654 20.60 -8.24 0.24
CA ARG A 654 21.87 -8.47 0.94
C ARG A 654 22.32 -7.20 1.67
N ILE A 655 23.04 -7.42 2.76
CA ILE A 655 23.93 -6.42 3.33
C ILE A 655 25.08 -6.22 2.35
N HIS A 656 25.21 -5.01 1.81
CA HIS A 656 26.33 -4.60 0.94
C HIS A 656 27.34 -3.75 1.69
N ASP A 657 26.91 -3.12 2.78
CA ASP A 657 27.77 -2.43 3.74
C ASP A 657 27.30 -2.77 5.17
N ALA A 658 28.15 -3.45 5.93
CA ALA A 658 27.86 -3.90 7.28
C ALA A 658 28.09 -2.81 8.35
N SER A 659 28.67 -1.67 8.00
CA SER A 659 28.86 -0.54 8.91
C SER A 659 28.72 0.79 8.18
N PRO A 660 27.53 1.10 7.63
CA PRO A 660 27.33 2.35 6.91
C PRO A 660 27.54 3.57 7.80
N GLY A 661 27.95 4.66 7.17
CA GLY A 661 28.27 5.92 7.85
C GLY A 661 27.07 6.57 8.54
N ILE A 662 27.40 7.48 9.46
CA ILE A 662 26.42 8.43 10.02
C ILE A 662 26.11 9.44 8.93
N LEU A 663 24.82 9.68 8.67
CA LEU A 663 24.37 10.62 7.66
C LEU A 663 23.79 11.87 8.30
N THR A 664 24.02 13.01 7.65
CA THR A 664 23.38 14.29 8.00
C THR A 664 22.56 14.77 6.82
N GLY A 665 21.31 15.11 7.08
CA GLY A 665 20.40 15.73 6.12
C GLY A 665 19.65 16.89 6.74
N SER A 666 18.55 17.30 6.09
CA SER A 666 17.69 18.35 6.60
C SER A 666 16.22 18.11 6.30
N VAL A 667 15.36 18.67 7.13
CA VAL A 667 13.90 18.60 7.03
C VAL A 667 13.28 20.00 7.07
N GLN A 668 12.19 20.22 6.34
CA GLN A 668 11.49 21.51 6.30
C GLN A 668 9.98 21.31 6.15
N SER A 669 9.20 22.37 6.38
CA SER A 669 7.73 22.30 6.28
C SER A 669 7.24 21.96 4.87
N ALA A 670 7.98 22.38 3.83
CA ALA A 670 7.68 22.06 2.43
C ALA A 670 7.89 20.57 2.06
N ASP A 671 8.53 19.78 2.94
CA ASP A 671 8.65 18.33 2.73
C ASP A 671 7.28 17.63 2.88
N VAL A 672 6.30 18.28 3.51
CA VAL A 672 4.90 17.83 3.56
C VAL A 672 4.13 18.50 2.43
N ASP A 673 4.00 17.82 1.29
CA ASP A 673 3.39 18.35 0.06
C ASP A 673 1.98 18.93 0.29
N ALA A 674 1.17 18.27 1.13
CA ALA A 674 -0.20 18.68 1.43
C ALA A 674 -0.35 19.67 2.60
N LEU A 675 0.74 20.18 3.19
CA LEU A 675 0.66 21.00 4.41
C LEU A 675 -0.13 22.29 4.21
N THR A 676 0.03 22.97 3.07
CA THR A 676 -0.73 24.19 2.76
C THR A 676 -2.23 23.94 2.72
N GLN A 677 -2.66 22.76 2.25
CA GLN A 677 -4.07 22.38 2.18
C GLN A 677 -4.64 22.15 3.59
N VAL A 678 -3.85 21.54 4.47
CA VAL A 678 -4.23 21.26 5.87
C VAL A 678 -4.23 22.53 6.72
N ALA A 679 -3.27 23.43 6.50
CA ALA A 679 -3.13 24.67 7.26
C ALA A 679 -4.24 25.70 6.94
N GLY A 680 -4.79 25.64 5.73
CA GLY A 680 -5.79 26.57 5.23
C GLY A 680 -5.20 27.80 4.52
N PRO A 681 -6.05 28.62 3.88
CA PRO A 681 -5.63 29.71 3.00
C PRO A 681 -4.92 30.86 3.72
N ASP A 682 -5.17 31.05 5.01
CA ASP A 682 -4.63 32.15 5.80
C ASP A 682 -3.24 31.84 6.39
N TRP A 683 -2.69 30.67 6.10
CA TRP A 683 -1.37 30.28 6.61
C TRP A 683 -0.23 30.86 5.77
N HIS A 684 0.66 31.61 6.42
CA HIS A 684 1.77 32.32 5.75
C HIS A 684 3.07 31.51 5.62
N GLY A 685 3.09 30.25 6.08
CA GLY A 685 4.25 29.35 5.93
C GLY A 685 5.08 29.15 7.19
N GLU A 686 4.82 29.89 8.28
CA GLU A 686 5.47 29.67 9.57
C GLU A 686 4.89 28.46 10.30
N THR A 687 5.75 27.60 10.83
CA THR A 687 5.33 26.39 11.55
C THR A 687 6.03 26.28 12.88
N ILE A 688 5.33 25.72 13.86
CA ILE A 688 5.98 25.11 15.00
C ILE A 688 6.37 23.68 14.64
N VAL A 689 7.60 23.31 14.92
CA VAL A 689 8.10 21.95 14.74
C VAL A 689 8.32 21.32 16.10
N TYR A 690 7.68 20.18 16.33
CA TYR A 690 7.97 19.33 17.48
C TYR A 690 8.82 18.13 17.04
N CYS A 691 10.02 18.01 17.62
CA CYS A 691 10.95 16.91 17.40
C CYS A 691 10.67 15.80 18.42
N GLN A 692 10.13 14.67 17.97
CA GLN A 692 9.55 13.67 18.87
C GLN A 692 10.56 13.04 19.82
N ARG A 693 11.80 12.76 19.38
CA ARG A 693 12.79 12.11 20.26
C ARG A 693 13.47 13.09 21.22
N SER A 694 13.79 14.31 20.77
CA SER A 694 14.43 15.31 21.62
C SER A 694 13.45 16.04 22.54
N GLY A 695 12.16 16.08 22.17
CA GLY A 695 11.13 16.86 22.86
C GLY A 695 11.23 18.37 22.59
N GLU A 696 12.05 18.79 21.62
CA GLU A 696 12.27 20.20 21.30
C GLU A 696 11.10 20.79 20.51
N VAL A 697 10.81 22.06 20.79
CA VAL A 697 9.81 22.87 20.08
C VAL A 697 10.52 24.04 19.42
N ILE A 698 10.39 24.14 18.11
CA ILE A 698 11.12 25.12 17.30
C ILE A 698 10.13 25.90 16.44
N ARG A 699 10.13 27.24 16.55
CA ARG A 699 9.45 28.11 15.58
C ARG A 699 10.29 28.19 14.31
N LEU A 700 9.80 27.55 13.25
CA LEU A 700 10.47 27.44 11.96
C LEU A 700 9.87 28.42 10.95
N PRO A 701 10.63 29.44 10.50
CA PRO A 701 10.18 30.35 9.45
C PRO A 701 9.99 29.63 8.10
N LYS A 702 9.18 30.23 7.23
CA LYS A 702 8.95 29.71 5.88
C LYS A 702 10.25 29.50 5.11
N GLY A 703 10.44 28.31 4.55
CA GLY A 703 11.58 27.96 3.70
C GLY A 703 12.89 27.71 4.46
N VAL A 704 12.85 27.68 5.79
CA VAL A 704 14.00 27.28 6.62
C VAL A 704 13.96 25.77 6.83
N SER A 705 15.14 25.15 6.87
CA SER A 705 15.31 23.71 7.13
C SER A 705 16.04 23.46 8.45
N LEU A 706 15.70 22.37 9.13
CA LEU A 706 16.36 21.89 10.35
C LEU A 706 17.33 20.74 10.01
N PRO A 707 18.55 20.73 10.57
CA PRO A 707 19.49 19.63 10.38
C PRO A 707 19.07 18.40 11.18
N VAL A 708 19.39 17.22 10.66
CA VAL A 708 19.17 15.92 11.33
C VAL A 708 20.34 15.00 11.03
N THR A 709 20.87 14.33 12.06
CA THR A 709 22.03 13.43 11.94
C THR A 709 21.68 12.08 12.55
N LEU A 710 21.80 11.00 11.77
CA LEU A 710 21.32 9.67 12.14
C LEU A 710 22.34 8.59 11.79
N LYS A 711 22.58 7.67 12.72
CA LYS A 711 23.21 6.38 12.44
C LYS A 711 22.22 5.46 11.72
N VAL A 712 22.72 4.38 11.15
CA VAL A 712 21.88 3.34 10.52
C VAL A 712 20.88 2.78 11.54
N LEU A 713 19.65 2.54 11.09
CA LEU A 713 18.50 2.15 11.92
C LEU A 713 18.08 3.19 12.98
N GLU A 714 18.62 4.41 12.94
CA GLU A 714 18.06 5.54 13.68
C GLU A 714 17.06 6.32 12.82
N TYR A 715 16.19 7.04 13.51
CA TYR A 715 15.15 7.88 12.92
C TYR A 715 14.88 9.14 13.77
N GLU A 716 14.13 10.09 13.23
CA GLU A 716 13.50 11.19 13.97
C GLU A 716 12.13 11.49 13.36
N LEU A 717 11.15 11.88 14.18
CA LEU A 717 9.83 12.29 13.71
C LEU A 717 9.62 13.79 13.98
N PHE A 718 9.30 14.53 12.92
CA PHE A 718 9.06 15.96 12.95
C PHE A 718 7.59 16.24 12.70
N HIS A 719 6.92 16.85 13.69
CA HIS A 719 5.54 17.30 13.56
C HIS A 719 5.51 18.77 13.15
N PHE A 720 5.01 19.07 11.96
CA PHE A 720 4.86 20.42 11.43
C PHE A 720 3.47 20.94 11.75
N CYS A 721 3.37 21.77 12.79
CA CYS A 721 2.13 22.37 13.27
C CYS A 721 2.01 23.80 12.72
N PRO A 722 1.09 24.07 11.77
CA PRO A 722 0.90 25.39 11.22
C PRO A 722 0.61 26.43 12.31
N LEU A 723 1.38 27.52 12.30
CA LEU A 723 1.20 28.61 13.25
C LEU A 723 0.00 29.46 12.83
N LYS A 724 -0.93 29.72 13.75
CA LYS A 724 -1.99 30.71 13.57
C LYS A 724 -1.69 31.96 14.39
N GLU A 725 -1.71 33.11 13.72
CA GLU A 725 -1.65 34.41 14.38
C GLU A 725 -3.06 34.77 14.87
N VAL A 726 -3.14 35.10 16.16
CA VAL A 726 -4.37 35.47 16.86
C VAL A 726 -4.48 37.00 16.93
N SER A 727 -3.37 37.67 17.23
CA SER A 727 -3.20 39.12 17.26
C SER A 727 -1.73 39.46 16.99
N GLU A 728 -1.37 40.75 16.90
CA GLU A 728 0.00 41.20 16.57
C GLU A 728 1.11 40.58 17.44
N ASN A 729 0.82 40.08 18.65
CA ASN A 729 1.81 39.47 19.56
C ASN A 729 1.44 38.08 20.08
N ILE A 730 0.32 37.52 19.63
CA ILE A 730 -0.19 36.22 20.08
C ILE A 730 -0.30 35.28 18.89
N SER A 731 0.40 34.17 18.96
CA SER A 731 0.41 33.11 17.96
C SER A 731 0.39 31.76 18.65
N VAL A 732 -0.35 30.81 18.08
CA VAL A 732 -0.62 29.52 18.70
C VAL A 732 -0.57 28.39 17.67
N ALA A 733 -0.14 27.21 18.11
CA ALA A 733 -0.18 25.99 17.29
C ALA A 733 -0.34 24.75 18.18
N PRO A 734 -1.30 23.86 17.93
CA PRO A 734 -1.45 22.63 18.70
C PRO A 734 -0.39 21.60 18.29
N ILE A 735 0.25 20.94 19.27
CA ILE A 735 1.26 19.89 19.03
C ILE A 735 0.66 18.49 19.21
N GLY A 736 -0.15 18.27 20.25
CA GLY A 736 -0.81 16.98 20.49
C GLY A 736 -0.26 16.21 21.69
N LEU A 737 -0.29 14.88 21.64
CA LEU A 737 0.17 14.01 22.73
C LEU A 737 1.67 13.74 22.60
N LEU A 738 2.46 14.41 23.44
CA LEU A 738 3.92 14.51 23.29
C LEU A 738 4.66 13.18 23.36
N ASP A 739 4.07 12.19 24.04
CA ASP A 739 4.67 10.89 24.28
C ASP A 739 4.32 9.84 23.19
N MET A 740 3.43 10.20 22.25
CA MET A 740 3.05 9.35 21.12
C MET A 740 3.99 9.58 19.93
N PHE A 741 4.27 8.54 19.15
CA PHE A 741 5.06 8.69 17.92
C PHE A 741 4.38 9.59 16.91
N ASN A 742 3.05 9.48 16.73
CA ASN A 742 2.28 10.43 15.95
C ASN A 742 1.58 11.47 16.85
N SER A 743 2.38 12.29 17.56
CA SER A 743 1.88 13.27 18.54
C SER A 743 0.73 14.12 18.02
N SER A 744 0.93 14.76 16.87
CA SER A 744 -0.04 15.68 16.28
C SER A 744 -1.23 15.00 15.62
N GLY A 745 -1.23 13.66 15.53
CA GLY A 745 -2.37 12.85 15.14
C GLY A 745 -3.50 12.83 16.18
N ALA A 746 -3.23 13.28 17.41
CA ALA A 746 -4.23 13.42 18.46
C ALA A 746 -5.19 14.60 18.25
N VAL A 747 -4.80 15.60 17.46
CA VAL A 747 -5.55 16.84 17.26
C VAL A 747 -6.51 16.67 16.10
N ASP A 748 -7.80 16.69 16.40
CA ASP A 748 -8.89 16.46 15.46
C ASP A 748 -9.40 17.76 14.83
N GLU A 749 -9.53 18.80 15.64
CA GLU A 749 -10.05 20.11 15.25
C GLU A 749 -9.25 21.21 15.94
N PHE A 750 -9.09 22.36 15.27
CA PHE A 750 -8.36 23.52 15.78
C PHE A 750 -8.98 24.84 15.29
N GLU A 751 -9.66 25.52 16.20
CA GLU A 751 -10.33 26.79 15.95
C GLU A 751 -9.82 27.88 16.92
N VAL A 752 -9.88 29.13 16.47
CA VAL A 752 -9.52 30.31 17.27
C VAL A 752 -10.73 31.24 17.27
N HIS A 753 -11.21 31.59 18.46
CA HIS A 753 -12.33 32.52 18.64
C HIS A 753 -11.82 33.80 19.29
N LEU A 754 -11.90 34.92 18.56
CA LEU A 754 -11.56 36.24 19.10
C LEU A 754 -12.58 36.66 20.17
N ALA A 755 -12.10 37.26 21.26
CA ALA A 755 -12.98 37.77 22.30
C ALA A 755 -13.81 38.96 21.76
N SER A 756 -15.14 38.85 21.80
CA SER A 756 -16.06 39.93 21.40
C SER A 756 -16.18 41.04 22.46
N GLU A 757 -15.86 40.73 23.72
CA GLU A 757 -15.81 41.64 24.87
C GLU A 757 -14.69 41.18 25.83
N SER A 758 -13.92 42.11 26.41
CA SER A 758 -12.78 41.81 27.29
C SER A 758 -13.24 41.14 28.60
N ARG A 759 -13.23 39.80 28.62
CA ARG A 759 -13.42 39.01 29.83
C ARG A 759 -12.12 39.05 30.63
N VAL A 760 -12.18 39.58 31.85
CA VAL A 760 -11.05 39.66 32.77
C VAL A 760 -11.09 38.43 33.67
N PHE A 761 -10.06 37.57 33.60
CA PHE A 761 -9.90 36.47 34.54
C PHE A 761 -9.17 36.97 35.80
N SER A 762 -9.74 36.67 36.97
CA SER A 762 -9.15 36.92 38.28
C SER A 762 -9.16 35.60 39.04
N ASP A 763 -7.99 35.04 39.34
CA ASP A 763 -7.88 33.78 40.09
C ASP A 763 -8.04 33.95 41.62
N GLY A 764 -8.34 35.17 42.08
CA GLY A 764 -8.52 35.50 43.50
C GLY A 764 -7.23 35.59 44.30
N SER A 765 -6.06 35.34 43.68
CA SER A 765 -4.73 35.42 44.27
C SER A 765 -3.82 36.45 43.60
N THR A 766 -4.10 36.84 42.35
CA THR A 766 -3.41 37.93 41.63
C THR A 766 -3.98 39.33 41.96
N PRO A 767 -3.14 40.35 42.21
CA PRO A 767 -3.59 41.73 42.38
C PRO A 767 -4.40 42.21 41.17
N LEU A 768 -5.44 43.03 41.39
CA LEU A 768 -6.27 43.65 40.34
C LEU A 768 -5.47 44.45 39.27
N SER A 769 -4.19 44.74 39.51
CA SER A 769 -3.28 45.41 38.56
C SER A 769 -2.61 44.48 37.54
N GLU A 770 -2.77 43.16 37.65
CA GLU A 770 -2.12 42.15 36.78
C GLU A 770 -3.11 41.30 35.97
N THR A 771 -4.40 41.60 36.03
CA THR A 771 -5.42 40.84 35.29
C THR A 771 -5.37 41.17 33.79
N ARG A 772 -4.87 40.23 32.99
CA ARG A 772 -4.83 40.36 31.53
C ARG A 772 -6.19 40.00 30.93
N PRO A 773 -6.73 40.81 29.98
CA PRO A 773 -7.96 40.46 29.29
C PRO A 773 -7.72 39.27 28.35
N VAL A 774 -8.69 38.37 28.24
CA VAL A 774 -8.67 37.31 27.23
C VAL A 774 -8.77 37.97 25.85
N THR A 775 -7.76 37.77 25.02
CA THR A 775 -7.73 38.24 23.63
C THR A 775 -8.43 37.24 22.72
N ALA A 776 -8.20 35.95 22.95
CA ALA A 776 -8.90 34.88 22.23
C ALA A 776 -8.98 33.59 23.05
N THR A 777 -9.91 32.72 22.65
CA THR A 777 -10.00 31.35 23.12
C THR A 777 -9.66 30.40 21.96
N VAL A 778 -8.63 29.59 22.15
CA VAL A 778 -8.29 28.47 21.26
C VAL A 778 -9.13 27.27 21.64
N SER A 779 -9.89 26.72 20.69
CA SER A 779 -10.74 25.54 20.89
C SER A 779 -10.17 24.36 20.11
N LEU A 780 -9.93 23.23 20.79
CA LEU A 780 -9.42 22.00 20.18
C LEU A 780 -10.33 20.81 20.48
N LYS A 781 -10.43 19.88 19.53
CA LYS A 781 -10.88 18.51 19.79
C LYS A 781 -9.67 17.60 19.79
N VAL A 782 -9.48 16.83 20.86
CA VAL A 782 -8.29 15.98 21.03
C VAL A 782 -8.67 14.58 21.46
N ARG A 783 -8.08 13.56 20.82
CA ARG A 783 -8.26 12.15 21.18
C ARG A 783 -7.07 11.62 21.97
N GLY A 784 -7.35 10.79 22.97
CA GLY A 784 -6.35 10.09 23.78
C GLY A 784 -6.16 10.72 25.16
N CYS A 785 -5.02 10.48 25.80
CA CYS A 785 -4.71 10.93 27.15
C CYS A 785 -3.20 11.07 27.37
N GLY A 786 -2.81 11.61 28.52
CA GLY A 786 -1.41 11.79 28.90
C GLY A 786 -0.94 13.23 28.70
N ARG A 787 0.37 13.43 28.52
CA ARG A 787 0.96 14.76 28.41
C ARG A 787 0.61 15.39 27.06
N PHE A 788 -0.22 16.44 27.10
CA PHE A 788 -0.58 17.23 25.94
C PHE A 788 0.30 18.46 25.85
N GLY A 789 0.68 18.83 24.62
CA GLY A 789 1.45 20.03 24.33
C GLY A 789 0.80 20.92 23.26
N ALA A 790 0.98 22.22 23.43
CA ALA A 790 0.72 23.24 22.42
C ALA A 790 1.77 24.33 22.51
N TYR A 791 1.96 25.07 21.42
CA TYR A 791 2.76 26.29 21.43
C TYR A 791 1.85 27.52 21.63
N SER A 792 2.33 28.45 22.45
CA SER A 792 1.78 29.79 22.58
C SER A 792 2.91 30.80 22.73
N SER A 793 2.92 31.87 21.92
CA SER A 793 3.92 32.93 22.02
C SER A 793 3.81 33.78 23.28
N GLN A 794 2.73 33.63 24.04
CA GLN A 794 2.51 34.27 25.34
C GLN A 794 2.08 33.23 26.37
N LEU A 795 2.33 33.52 27.65
CA LEU A 795 1.83 32.72 28.76
C LEU A 795 0.29 32.68 28.71
N PRO A 796 -0.34 31.49 28.57
CA PRO A 796 -1.80 31.38 28.60
C PRO A 796 -2.37 31.81 29.94
N LEU A 797 -3.60 32.33 29.92
CA LEU A 797 -4.32 32.74 31.13
C LEU A 797 -4.99 31.55 31.81
N ARG A 798 -5.50 30.62 31.00
CA ARG A 798 -6.24 29.46 31.49
C ARG A 798 -6.23 28.34 30.46
N CYS A 799 -6.09 27.11 30.95
CA CYS A 799 -6.33 25.90 30.16
C CYS A 799 -7.48 25.12 30.79
N SER A 800 -8.37 24.57 29.98
CA SER A 800 -9.43 23.69 30.47
C SER A 800 -9.67 22.50 29.54
N VAL A 801 -10.11 21.40 30.13
CA VAL A 801 -10.48 20.15 29.46
C VAL A 801 -11.91 19.82 29.87
N ASP A 802 -12.83 19.80 28.90
CA ASP A 802 -14.28 19.70 29.09
C ASP A 802 -14.84 20.69 30.13
N GLY A 803 -14.30 21.91 30.10
CA GLY A 803 -14.67 23.01 31.00
C GLY A 803 -14.06 22.92 32.40
N LEU A 804 -13.33 21.86 32.73
CA LEU A 804 -12.57 21.76 33.98
C LEU A 804 -11.21 22.46 33.82
N ASN A 805 -10.91 23.41 34.70
CA ASN A 805 -9.62 24.10 34.68
C ASN A 805 -8.48 23.14 35.00
N MET A 806 -7.42 23.21 34.22
CA MET A 806 -6.24 22.36 34.35
C MET A 806 -5.05 23.16 34.88
N GLU A 807 -4.28 22.56 35.77
CA GLU A 807 -2.92 23.02 36.04
C GLU A 807 -2.05 22.78 34.80
N PHE A 808 -1.27 23.79 34.42
CA PHE A 808 -0.41 23.73 33.26
C PHE A 808 0.97 24.28 33.58
N SER A 809 1.96 23.85 32.80
CA SER A 809 3.31 24.41 32.80
C SER A 809 3.56 25.15 31.49
N TYR A 810 4.38 26.18 31.55
CA TYR A 810 4.74 26.99 30.39
C TYR A 810 6.24 27.26 30.39
N ASP A 811 6.91 26.88 29.30
CA ASP A 811 8.32 27.20 29.09
C ASP A 811 8.44 28.50 28.29
N HIS A 812 8.94 29.56 28.95
CA HIS A 812 9.15 30.86 28.33
C HIS A 812 10.17 30.85 27.19
N ALA A 813 11.12 29.89 27.18
CA ALA A 813 12.15 29.84 26.15
C ALA A 813 11.63 29.28 24.82
N SER A 814 10.85 28.20 24.88
CA SER A 814 10.30 27.53 23.70
C SER A 814 8.86 27.92 23.36
N GLY A 815 8.12 28.53 24.29
CA GLY A 815 6.69 28.78 24.18
C GLY A 815 5.83 27.52 24.36
N LEU A 816 6.42 26.42 24.84
CA LEU A 816 5.71 25.16 25.05
C LEU A 816 4.83 25.24 26.30
N LEU A 817 3.52 25.12 26.06
CA LEU A 817 2.49 24.87 27.06
C LEU A 817 2.28 23.35 27.20
N THR A 818 2.27 22.84 28.44
CA THR A 818 1.88 21.44 28.68
C THR A 818 0.93 21.27 29.86
N PHE A 819 0.03 20.29 29.75
CA PHE A 819 -0.85 19.82 30.83
C PHE A 819 -1.25 18.36 30.56
N VAL A 820 -1.87 17.71 31.54
CA VAL A 820 -2.24 16.28 31.45
C VAL A 820 -3.70 16.12 31.09
N ILE A 821 -3.97 15.38 30.00
CA ILE A 821 -5.31 14.94 29.64
C ILE A 821 -5.61 13.62 30.38
N PRO A 822 -6.74 13.51 31.09
CA PRO A 822 -7.09 12.28 31.82
C PRO A 822 -7.43 11.12 30.86
N VAL A 823 -7.42 9.89 31.40
CA VAL A 823 -7.80 8.70 30.65
C VAL A 823 -9.32 8.71 30.40
N PRO A 824 -9.79 8.62 29.15
CA PRO A 824 -11.22 8.61 28.85
C PRO A 824 -11.87 7.32 29.34
N GLN A 825 -13.16 7.41 29.69
CA GLN A 825 -13.98 6.24 30.04
C GLN A 825 -14.64 5.59 28.81
N GLU A 826 -14.85 6.38 27.76
CA GLU A 826 -15.46 5.93 26.50
C GLU A 826 -14.39 5.75 25.42
N GLU A 827 -14.58 4.74 24.57
CA GLU A 827 -13.71 4.52 23.40
C GLU A 827 -13.83 5.68 22.41
N MET A 828 -12.72 6.04 21.75
CA MET A 828 -12.69 7.12 20.75
C MET A 828 -13.16 8.49 21.28
N TYR A 829 -13.17 8.69 22.60
CA TYR A 829 -13.56 9.95 23.22
C TYR A 829 -12.71 11.13 22.73
N LYS A 830 -13.36 12.29 22.55
CA LYS A 830 -12.71 13.53 22.11
C LYS A 830 -12.91 14.61 23.15
N TRP A 831 -11.82 14.94 23.83
CA TRP A 831 -11.75 16.04 24.79
C TRP A 831 -11.97 17.38 24.11
N CYS A 832 -12.77 18.25 24.72
CA CYS A 832 -12.88 19.66 24.36
C CYS A 832 -11.83 20.45 25.14
N ILE A 833 -10.78 20.90 24.49
CA ILE A 833 -9.73 21.70 25.12
C ILE A 833 -9.98 23.17 24.80
N GLN A 834 -9.91 24.03 25.82
CA GLN A 834 -9.89 25.49 25.65
C GLN A 834 -8.62 26.08 26.25
N ILE A 835 -7.93 26.92 25.50
CA ILE A 835 -6.76 27.70 25.95
C ILE A 835 -7.10 29.17 25.76
N ASP A 836 -7.22 29.90 26.86
CA ASP A 836 -7.48 31.35 26.86
C ASP A 836 -6.15 32.10 26.84
N VAL A 837 -5.94 32.96 25.84
CA VAL A 837 -4.70 33.72 25.59
C VAL A 837 -4.92 35.22 25.51
#